data_AF-A0A8H6IFC9-F1
#
_entry.id   AF-A0A8H6IFC9-F1
#
_cell.length_a   1.000
_cell.length_b   1.000
_cell.length_c   1.000
_cell.angle_alpha   90.00
_cell.angle_beta   90.00
_cell.angle_gamma   90.00
#
_symmetry.space_group_name_H-M   'P 1'
#
loop_
_entity.id
_entity.type
_entity.pdbx_description
1 polymer ?
#
loop_
_entity_poly.entity_id
_entity_poly.type
_entity_poly.pdbx_seq_one_letter_code
_entity_poly.pdbx_strand_id
1 'polypeptide(L)'
;MSSSSHVLLIGSNSIQSLVPSSLISQIESLLDSHRLEDAFNLADARRKKLEESLEVDEDETEELQYLYQRIGFQYFTETLFEDAGNNFFNGHLDPRVLVSYYPDLRGSLFEDDDQVNLFSGVVDHMPKEPSVDDIIASNLVRNYSPHLSPSTRGAPSTAELRRILQERAIEMLETFLKKERRRRIALNMDDEEDLRVEVAVANGKGKGRQEPLSIRAIIDTVLAKLYARLEKTSDLYDLLLSSNSVVLSEVEDLFKSTGQYNALCILYQKGGDSYDEQLLEVWSKVVEGEWTDSDIPDPLLQMIALLTQKRNKALTQRWAIWLTKRDPEAGIRLLTTLRDPSTSGKRRRDKASLEDDMDLLRQLSEASPDAAKQYLEYLLFQKRTSSRELHSRFADLCVDEVLRFLDEDETVLKLWKAKAASYATSTTKHQKSPQMTSVNSSFLTHFAATTPDSPSKRSRLRAILFLSGSQFYDPASLKERIRVSGRSKLLALECAVLEGKLGNHKSALTTLACELKDAFSAEAYCALGGEVIPLKVAISTAEGMGLREWIEALFPGQSTKGSSAAAKSQVERSRSVDDEMKRYLLRLLLEVYLGDESPISTERAGHLINSQAMNLDLSTVLALVPPNWPLPSLSSFLTRSFRRIKHQKREGEITKNISSGQNLVIKDTTYEPIREAGALVEEEVQSDTEYSAEYDEKKGGAPPGVVEIYPEGNAGGDITGSLLFSEKAAAGAGDGDSGREDLR
;
A
#
# COMPACT_ATOMS: atom_id res chain seq x y z
N MET A 1 14.73 -70.80 7.78
CA MET A 1 15.69 -71.51 8.67
C MET A 1 15.90 -72.98 8.29
N SER A 2 16.84 -73.24 7.39
CA SER A 2 17.32 -74.59 7.05
C SER A 2 18.61 -74.87 7.82
N SER A 3 18.52 -75.36 9.06
CA SER A 3 19.72 -75.87 9.75
C SER A 3 20.11 -77.20 9.12
N SER A 4 21.04 -77.19 8.17
CA SER A 4 21.55 -78.42 7.55
C SER A 4 22.47 -79.15 8.53
N SER A 5 22.01 -80.28 9.05
CA SER A 5 22.83 -81.13 9.89
C SER A 5 23.84 -81.92 9.05
N HIS A 6 25.12 -81.74 9.31
CA HIS A 6 26.19 -82.46 8.61
C HIS A 6 26.68 -83.71 9.35
N VAL A 7 26.19 -83.95 10.58
CA VAL A 7 26.59 -85.10 11.41
C VAL A 7 25.37 -85.87 11.87
N LEU A 8 25.22 -87.10 11.36
CA LEU A 8 24.18 -88.05 11.75
C LEU A 8 24.82 -89.16 12.59
N LEU A 9 24.27 -89.38 13.78
CA LEU A 9 24.62 -90.47 14.69
C LEU A 9 23.60 -91.60 14.52
N ILE A 10 24.05 -92.72 13.95
CA ILE A 10 23.19 -93.89 13.73
C ILE A 10 23.42 -94.89 14.86
N GLY A 11 22.39 -95.08 15.69
CA GLY A 11 22.30 -96.16 16.67
C GLY A 11 21.53 -97.36 16.13
N SER A 12 21.50 -98.46 16.89
CA SER A 12 20.82 -99.71 16.48
C SER A 12 19.32 -99.53 16.21
N ASN A 13 18.66 -98.57 16.88
CA ASN A 13 17.22 -98.33 16.78
C ASN A 13 16.85 -96.85 16.49
N SER A 14 17.81 -95.97 16.21
CA SER A 14 17.52 -94.54 15.99
C SER A 14 18.59 -93.82 15.19
N ILE A 15 18.18 -92.86 14.37
CA ILE A 15 19.08 -91.89 13.74
C ILE A 15 18.92 -90.58 14.51
N GLN A 16 19.97 -90.16 15.21
CA GLN A 16 20.06 -88.86 15.86
C GLN A 16 20.85 -87.91 14.96
N SER A 17 20.50 -86.63 14.96
CA SER A 17 21.20 -85.62 14.17
C SER A 17 21.77 -84.55 15.09
N LEU A 18 23.06 -84.23 14.93
CA LEU A 18 23.68 -83.11 15.65
C LEU A 18 23.44 -81.85 14.83
N VAL A 19 22.43 -81.07 15.25
CA VAL A 19 22.10 -79.78 14.65
C VAL A 19 22.92 -78.71 15.37
N PRO A 20 23.70 -77.87 14.65
CA PRO A 20 24.35 -76.74 15.29
C PRO A 20 23.27 -75.80 15.87
N SER A 21 23.46 -75.34 17.11
CA SER A 21 22.58 -74.34 17.71
C SER A 21 22.48 -73.11 16.81
N SER A 22 21.27 -72.58 16.64
CA SER A 22 21.08 -71.36 15.85
C SER A 22 21.87 -70.19 16.46
N LEU A 23 22.22 -69.20 15.63
CA LEU A 23 22.91 -68.00 16.09
C LEU A 23 22.09 -67.27 17.18
N ILE A 24 20.77 -67.21 16.99
CA ILE A 24 19.80 -66.69 17.96
C ILE A 24 19.91 -67.41 19.30
N SER A 25 19.83 -68.74 19.32
CA SER A 25 19.89 -69.52 20.56
C SER A 25 21.26 -69.36 21.27
N GLN A 26 22.35 -69.26 20.52
CA GLN A 26 23.69 -69.02 21.08
C GLN A 26 23.78 -67.65 21.74
N ILE A 27 23.31 -66.59 21.05
CA ILE A 27 23.34 -65.23 21.57
C ILE A 27 22.39 -65.09 22.77
N GLU A 28 21.18 -65.62 22.71
CA GLU A 28 20.25 -65.61 23.84
C GLU A 28 20.85 -66.30 25.07
N SER A 29 21.49 -67.47 24.91
CA SER A 29 22.19 -68.13 26.00
C SER A 29 23.37 -67.31 26.55
N LEU A 30 24.09 -66.56 25.71
CA LEU A 30 25.16 -65.66 26.14
C LEU A 30 24.61 -64.44 26.88
N LEU A 31 23.49 -63.87 26.43
CA LEU A 31 22.80 -62.78 27.11
C LEU A 31 22.25 -63.22 28.48
N ASP A 32 21.62 -64.39 28.55
CA ASP A 32 21.11 -64.98 29.81
C ASP A 32 22.23 -65.30 30.81
N SER A 33 23.42 -65.67 30.31
CA SER A 33 24.62 -65.87 31.13
C SER A 33 25.40 -64.58 31.41
N HIS A 34 24.85 -63.42 31.02
CA HIS A 34 25.41 -62.09 31.20
C HIS A 34 26.79 -61.86 30.53
N ARG A 35 27.11 -62.64 29.48
CA ARG A 35 28.35 -62.51 28.70
C ARG A 35 28.13 -61.62 27.48
N LEU A 36 27.89 -60.33 27.74
CA LEU A 36 27.45 -59.35 26.72
C LEU A 36 28.48 -59.14 25.60
N GLU A 37 29.76 -59.00 25.96
CA GLU A 37 30.83 -58.79 24.98
C GLU A 37 30.99 -59.99 24.04
N ASP A 38 30.87 -61.21 24.55
CA ASP A 38 30.94 -62.43 23.74
C ASP A 38 29.74 -62.52 22.79
N ALA A 39 28.55 -62.14 23.25
CA ALA A 39 27.35 -62.06 22.42
C ALA A 39 27.52 -61.04 21.28
N PHE A 40 28.05 -59.85 21.59
CA PHE A 40 28.35 -58.82 20.60
C PHE A 40 29.40 -59.28 19.59
N ASN A 41 30.53 -59.82 20.06
CA ASN A 41 31.60 -60.29 19.18
C ASN A 41 31.13 -61.41 18.25
N LEU A 42 30.24 -62.29 18.72
CA LEU A 42 29.66 -63.34 17.90
C LEU A 42 28.74 -62.77 16.80
N ALA A 43 27.91 -61.78 17.12
CA ALA A 43 27.08 -61.07 16.14
C ALA A 43 27.94 -60.27 15.13
N ASP A 44 28.95 -59.55 15.60
CA ASP A 44 29.85 -58.75 14.76
C ASP A 44 30.70 -59.59 13.82
N ALA A 45 31.18 -60.75 14.29
CA ALA A 45 31.89 -61.71 13.44
C ALA A 45 31.00 -62.28 12.34
N ARG A 46 29.68 -62.35 12.55
CA ARG A 46 28.71 -62.77 11.53
C ARG A 46 28.41 -61.66 10.55
N ARG A 47 28.21 -60.43 11.03
CA ARG A 47 28.07 -59.23 10.19
C ARG A 47 29.26 -59.08 9.23
N LYS A 48 30.50 -59.15 9.73
CA LYS A 48 31.71 -59.02 8.88
C LYS A 48 31.77 -60.07 7.78
N LYS A 49 31.37 -61.32 8.08
CA LYS A 49 31.31 -62.39 7.08
C LYS A 49 30.25 -62.12 6.01
N LEU A 50 29.12 -61.56 6.41
CA LEU A 50 28.03 -61.19 5.49
C LEU A 50 28.41 -59.96 4.63
N GLU A 51 29.17 -59.02 5.16
CA GLU A 51 29.71 -57.88 4.40
C GLU A 51 30.82 -58.32 3.42
N GLU A 52 31.56 -59.38 3.73
CA GLU A 52 32.57 -59.97 2.85
C GLU A 52 31.97 -60.83 1.73
N SER A 53 30.73 -61.31 1.87
CA SER A 53 30.04 -62.06 0.83
C SER A 53 29.51 -61.17 -0.30
N LEU A 54 29.60 -61.66 -1.54
CA LEU A 54 29.16 -60.96 -2.75
C LEU A 54 27.62 -60.89 -2.89
N GLU A 55 26.89 -61.80 -2.24
CA GLU A 55 25.44 -61.85 -2.20
C GLU A 55 24.99 -61.67 -0.75
N VAL A 56 24.15 -60.67 -0.50
CA VAL A 56 23.57 -60.41 0.83
C VAL A 56 22.26 -61.16 0.93
N ASP A 57 22.20 -62.15 1.82
CA ASP A 57 20.97 -62.88 2.12
C ASP A 57 20.06 -62.01 3.02
N GLU A 58 18.86 -61.68 2.53
CA GLU A 58 17.90 -60.84 3.25
C GLU A 58 17.51 -61.47 4.60
N ASP A 59 17.33 -62.79 4.66
CA ASP A 59 16.99 -63.52 5.89
C ASP A 59 18.10 -63.38 6.94
N GLU A 60 19.37 -63.48 6.53
CA GLU A 60 20.51 -63.32 7.44
C GLU A 60 20.65 -61.87 7.92
N THR A 61 20.28 -60.88 7.10
CA THR A 61 20.26 -59.47 7.53
C THR A 61 19.17 -59.20 8.56
N GLU A 62 17.97 -59.76 8.39
CA GLU A 62 16.87 -59.63 9.36
C GLU A 62 17.22 -60.33 10.69
N GLU A 63 17.84 -61.52 10.62
CA GLU A 63 18.35 -62.21 11.80
C GLU A 63 19.39 -61.34 12.54
N LEU A 64 20.34 -60.72 11.82
CA LEU A 64 21.31 -59.82 12.43
C LEU A 64 20.65 -58.58 13.04
N GLN A 65 19.63 -58.00 12.40
CA GLN A 65 18.88 -56.87 12.95
C GLN A 65 18.22 -57.23 14.28
N TYR A 66 17.53 -58.37 14.34
CA TYR A 66 16.95 -58.90 15.57
C TYR A 66 18.01 -59.03 16.69
N LEU A 67 19.15 -59.65 16.37
CA LEU A 67 20.23 -59.88 17.32
C LEU A 67 20.82 -58.59 17.87
N TYR A 68 21.08 -57.61 17.01
CA TYR A 68 21.59 -56.30 17.42
C TYR A 68 20.58 -55.53 18.28
N GLN A 69 19.28 -55.60 17.96
CA GLN A 69 18.24 -55.01 18.81
C GLN A 69 18.19 -55.67 20.19
N ARG A 70 18.25 -57.01 20.27
CA ARG A 70 18.28 -57.77 21.54
C ARG A 70 19.50 -57.40 22.40
N ILE A 71 20.69 -57.38 21.79
CA ILE A 71 21.94 -56.99 22.47
C ILE A 71 21.85 -55.53 22.92
N GLY A 72 21.32 -54.64 22.08
CA GLY A 72 21.12 -53.22 22.40
C GLY A 72 20.24 -53.01 23.63
N PHE A 73 19.08 -53.67 23.72
CA PHE A 73 18.18 -53.55 24.88
C PHE A 73 18.78 -54.14 26.16
N GLN A 74 19.60 -55.19 26.04
CA GLN A 74 20.35 -55.71 27.18
C GLN A 74 21.37 -54.69 27.68
N TYR A 75 22.18 -54.10 26.80
CA TYR A 75 23.11 -53.02 27.17
C TYR A 75 22.40 -51.79 27.75
N PHE A 76 21.22 -51.46 27.22
CA PHE A 76 20.39 -50.35 27.69
C PHE A 76 19.89 -50.58 29.12
N THR A 77 19.44 -51.79 29.44
CA THR A 77 19.03 -52.20 30.80
C THR A 77 20.20 -52.19 31.78
N GLU A 78 21.40 -52.52 31.29
CA GLU A 78 22.65 -52.46 32.04
C GLU A 78 23.26 -51.05 32.12
N THR A 79 22.59 -50.02 31.60
CA THR A 79 23.04 -48.61 31.57
C THR A 79 24.33 -48.35 30.78
N LEU A 80 24.72 -49.29 29.92
CA LEU A 80 25.83 -49.16 28.97
C LEU A 80 25.34 -48.47 27.69
N PHE A 81 25.04 -47.17 27.81
CA PHE A 81 24.32 -46.42 26.76
C PHE A 81 25.08 -46.33 25.44
N GLU A 82 26.38 -46.06 25.45
CA GLU A 82 27.17 -45.92 24.20
C GLU A 82 27.09 -47.18 23.33
N ASP A 83 27.30 -48.35 23.94
CA ASP A 83 27.22 -49.64 23.27
C ASP A 83 25.78 -49.96 22.86
N ALA A 84 24.80 -49.64 23.71
CA ALA A 84 23.39 -49.79 23.37
C ALA A 84 23.03 -49.01 22.09
N GLY A 85 23.41 -47.73 22.00
CA GLY A 85 23.13 -46.88 20.84
C GLY A 85 23.78 -47.37 19.55
N ASN A 86 25.02 -47.88 19.62
CA ASN A 86 25.70 -48.47 18.46
C ASN A 86 24.97 -49.73 17.98
N ASN A 87 24.54 -50.60 18.90
CA ASN A 87 23.79 -51.80 18.58
C ASN A 87 22.38 -51.48 18.04
N PHE A 88 21.68 -50.49 18.59
CA PHE A 88 20.40 -50.03 18.05
C PHE A 88 20.53 -49.49 16.62
N PHE A 89 21.59 -48.76 16.32
CA PHE A 89 21.83 -48.25 14.97
C PHE A 89 22.11 -49.38 13.98
N ASN A 90 22.98 -50.33 14.34
CA ASN A 90 23.28 -51.52 13.52
C ASN A 90 22.06 -52.43 13.36
N GLY A 91 21.20 -52.50 14.38
CA GLY A 91 19.98 -53.28 14.37
C GLY A 91 18.79 -52.61 13.69
N HIS A 92 18.97 -51.43 13.08
CA HIS A 92 17.90 -50.67 12.43
C HIS A 92 16.67 -50.43 13.32
N LEU A 93 16.88 -50.16 14.62
CA LEU A 93 15.77 -49.89 15.54
C LEU A 93 14.97 -48.66 15.09
N ASP A 94 13.64 -48.75 15.14
CA ASP A 94 12.76 -47.60 14.87
C ASP A 94 13.00 -46.50 15.94
N PRO A 95 13.36 -45.27 15.53
CA PRO A 95 13.63 -44.17 16.45
C PRO A 95 12.52 -43.87 17.45
N ARG A 96 11.25 -44.13 17.09
CA ARG A 96 10.09 -43.91 17.97
C ARG A 96 10.18 -44.75 19.25
N VAL A 97 10.72 -45.96 19.14
CA VAL A 97 10.87 -46.90 20.26
C VAL A 97 11.93 -46.40 21.23
N LEU A 98 13.02 -45.81 20.73
CA LEU A 98 14.04 -45.25 21.59
C LEU A 98 13.58 -43.93 22.23
N VAL A 99 12.91 -43.07 21.44
CA VAL A 99 12.36 -41.77 21.91
C VAL A 99 11.26 -41.96 22.95
N SER A 100 10.51 -43.08 22.94
CA SER A 100 9.43 -43.32 23.91
C SER A 100 9.93 -43.36 25.36
N TYR A 101 11.18 -43.79 25.60
CA TYR A 101 11.81 -43.78 26.93
C TYR A 101 12.24 -42.36 27.41
N TYR A 102 12.06 -41.33 26.58
CA TYR A 102 12.36 -39.93 26.88
C TYR A 102 11.08 -39.08 26.83
N PRO A 103 10.16 -39.22 27.80
CA PRO A 103 8.86 -38.52 27.78
C PRO A 103 9.00 -37.00 27.65
N ASP A 104 10.02 -36.40 28.28
CA ASP A 104 10.30 -34.97 28.20
C ASP A 104 10.67 -34.48 26.78
N LEU A 105 11.21 -35.35 25.94
CA LEU A 105 11.60 -35.02 24.56
C LEU A 105 10.50 -35.41 23.57
N ARG A 106 9.78 -36.50 23.87
CA ARG A 106 8.66 -37.01 23.08
C ARG A 106 7.52 -36.00 22.99
N GLY A 107 7.09 -35.38 24.09
CA GLY A 107 5.94 -34.45 24.07
C GLY A 107 4.69 -35.08 23.42
N SER A 108 3.98 -34.35 22.56
CA SER A 108 2.87 -34.89 21.76
C SER A 108 3.28 -35.28 20.33
N LEU A 109 4.50 -35.80 20.13
CA LEU A 109 4.95 -36.26 18.81
C LEU A 109 4.28 -37.57 18.36
N PHE A 110 3.96 -38.46 19.28
CA PHE A 110 3.27 -39.73 19.00
C PHE A 110 2.67 -40.29 20.30
N GLU A 111 1.58 -41.05 20.19
CA GLU A 111 0.83 -41.62 21.32
C GLU A 111 1.23 -43.08 21.58
N ASP A 112 0.89 -43.63 22.75
CA ASP A 112 1.21 -45.03 23.10
C ASP A 112 0.43 -46.04 22.24
N ASP A 113 -0.67 -45.59 21.61
CA ASP A 113 -1.49 -46.39 20.72
C ASP A 113 -0.90 -46.52 19.29
N ASP A 114 0.15 -45.75 18.98
CA ASP A 114 0.80 -45.78 17.67
C ASP A 114 1.54 -47.09 17.46
N GLN A 115 1.17 -47.80 16.40
CA GLN A 115 1.71 -49.13 16.11
C GLN A 115 3.12 -49.01 15.51
N VAL A 116 4.08 -49.72 16.11
CA VAL A 116 5.45 -49.87 15.61
C VAL A 116 5.73 -51.34 15.34
N ASN A 117 6.28 -51.64 14.17
CA ASN A 117 6.67 -53.01 13.82
C ASN A 117 7.99 -53.37 14.51
N LEU A 118 7.92 -54.32 15.44
CA LEU A 118 9.08 -54.86 16.16
C LEU A 118 9.04 -56.39 16.13
N PHE A 119 10.22 -57.00 16.22
CA PHE A 119 10.33 -58.45 16.39
C PHE A 119 9.73 -58.86 17.75
N SER A 120 8.91 -59.91 17.77
CA SER A 120 8.24 -60.37 19.00
C SER A 120 9.22 -60.67 20.14
N GLY A 121 10.33 -61.36 19.84
CA GLY A 121 11.37 -61.65 20.83
C GLY A 121 12.11 -60.40 21.32
N VAL A 122 12.10 -59.28 20.57
CA VAL A 122 12.63 -58.01 21.08
C VAL A 122 11.66 -57.42 22.10
N VAL A 123 10.36 -57.41 21.78
CA VAL A 123 9.30 -56.88 22.66
C VAL A 123 9.28 -57.57 24.02
N ASP A 124 9.42 -58.89 24.05
CA ASP A 124 9.42 -59.68 25.28
C ASP A 124 10.56 -59.32 26.26
N HIS A 125 11.63 -58.71 25.72
CA HIS A 125 12.84 -58.39 26.46
C HIS A 125 13.16 -56.89 26.50
N MET A 126 12.22 -56.03 26.11
CA MET A 126 12.34 -54.59 26.34
C MET A 126 12.30 -54.29 27.85
N PRO A 127 12.98 -53.23 28.32
CA PRO A 127 12.87 -52.75 29.70
C PRO A 127 11.41 -52.57 30.11
N LYS A 128 11.08 -52.94 31.35
CA LYS A 128 9.72 -52.77 31.90
C LYS A 128 9.49 -51.37 32.45
N GLU A 129 10.57 -50.67 32.74
CA GLU A 129 10.60 -49.30 33.20
C GLU A 129 10.17 -48.34 32.08
N PRO A 130 9.31 -47.33 32.38
CA PRO A 130 8.72 -46.48 31.34
C PRO A 130 9.65 -45.36 30.86
N SER A 131 10.73 -45.06 31.58
CA SER A 131 11.65 -43.97 31.24
C SER A 131 13.11 -44.37 31.47
N VAL A 132 14.03 -43.72 30.76
CA VAL A 132 15.47 -43.89 30.98
C VAL A 132 15.87 -43.58 32.42
N ASP A 133 15.22 -42.59 33.02
CA ASP A 133 15.47 -42.22 34.40
C ASP A 133 15.07 -43.34 35.37
N ASP A 134 13.96 -44.04 35.10
CA ASP A 134 13.54 -45.21 35.86
C ASP A 134 14.45 -46.42 35.62
N ILE A 135 14.96 -46.62 34.40
CA ILE A 135 15.94 -47.68 34.08
C ILE A 135 17.22 -47.44 34.91
N ILE A 136 17.74 -46.21 34.89
CA ILE A 136 18.91 -45.83 35.68
C ILE A 136 18.62 -46.05 37.18
N ALA A 137 17.47 -45.60 37.68
CA ALA A 137 17.10 -45.76 39.08
C ALA A 137 16.97 -47.24 39.48
N SER A 138 16.39 -48.08 38.63
CA SER A 138 16.25 -49.53 38.82
C SER A 138 17.60 -50.23 38.87
N ASN A 139 18.48 -49.91 37.92
CA ASN A 139 19.85 -50.44 37.86
C ASN A 139 20.66 -50.05 39.11
N LEU A 140 20.59 -48.77 39.52
CA LEU A 140 21.27 -48.28 40.72
C LEU A 140 20.77 -48.97 41.99
N VAL A 141 19.46 -49.22 42.10
CA VAL A 141 18.89 -49.97 43.23
C VAL A 141 19.38 -51.42 43.20
N ARG A 142 19.37 -52.08 42.04
CA ARG A 142 19.80 -53.48 41.89
C ARG A 142 21.27 -53.68 42.28
N ASN A 143 22.15 -52.75 41.90
CA ASN A 143 23.59 -52.90 42.06
C ASN A 143 24.12 -52.36 43.39
N TYR A 144 23.43 -51.40 44.01
CA TYR A 144 23.96 -50.65 45.15
C TYR A 144 23.06 -50.64 46.40
N SER A 145 21.80 -51.12 46.32
CA SER A 145 20.90 -51.20 47.48
C SER A 145 21.12 -52.51 48.27
N PRO A 146 21.05 -52.51 49.61
CA PRO A 146 20.80 -51.39 50.54
C PRO A 146 22.07 -50.71 51.06
N HIS A 147 23.20 -50.86 50.38
CA HIS A 147 24.53 -50.57 50.92
C HIS A 147 24.92 -49.07 50.95
N LEU A 148 24.05 -48.17 50.48
CA LEU A 148 24.23 -46.71 50.59
C LEU A 148 23.17 -46.04 51.48
N SER A 149 23.63 -45.35 52.52
CA SER A 149 22.82 -44.49 53.39
C SER A 149 22.70 -43.06 52.81
N PRO A 150 21.58 -42.34 52.99
CA PRO A 150 20.35 -42.71 53.69
C PRO A 150 19.34 -43.50 52.82
N SER A 151 19.49 -43.47 51.49
CA SER A 151 18.77 -44.30 50.51
C SER A 151 19.51 -44.22 49.16
N THR A 152 19.59 -45.30 48.38
CA THR A 152 20.23 -45.33 47.05
C THR A 152 19.69 -44.30 46.06
N ARG A 153 18.48 -43.76 46.29
CA ARG A 153 17.91 -42.67 45.48
C ARG A 153 18.33 -41.27 45.93
N GLY A 154 18.79 -41.12 47.17
CA GLY A 154 19.06 -39.82 47.81
C GLY A 154 20.50 -39.62 48.25
N ALA A 155 21.39 -40.60 48.10
CA ALA A 155 22.80 -40.42 48.42
C ALA A 155 23.47 -39.51 47.38
N PRO A 156 24.35 -38.56 47.79
CA PRO A 156 24.99 -37.62 46.87
C PRO A 156 25.79 -38.29 45.74
N SER A 157 26.49 -39.40 46.04
CA SER A 157 27.27 -40.16 45.04
C SER A 157 26.38 -40.84 43.99
N THR A 158 25.23 -41.39 44.40
CA THR A 158 24.25 -41.96 43.47
C THR A 158 23.51 -40.89 42.66
N ALA A 159 23.35 -39.69 43.20
CA ALA A 159 22.77 -38.56 42.48
C ALA A 159 23.72 -38.04 41.38
N GLU A 160 25.02 -37.93 41.68
CA GLU A 160 26.04 -37.57 40.69
C GLU A 160 26.17 -38.64 39.60
N LEU A 161 26.22 -39.92 39.97
CA LEU A 161 26.24 -41.03 39.02
C LEU A 161 24.99 -41.05 38.14
N ARG A 162 23.80 -40.83 38.71
CA ARG A 162 22.55 -40.72 37.95
C ARG A 162 22.60 -39.57 36.94
N ARG A 163 23.14 -38.41 37.32
CA ARG A 163 23.34 -37.28 36.39
C ARG A 163 24.27 -37.65 35.24
N ILE A 164 25.41 -38.29 35.53
CA ILE A 164 26.36 -38.74 34.49
C ILE A 164 25.71 -39.77 33.55
N LEU A 165 24.97 -40.73 34.11
CA LEU A 165 24.26 -41.73 33.31
C LEU A 165 23.15 -41.11 32.45
N GLN A 166 22.43 -40.10 32.97
CA GLN A 166 21.47 -39.33 32.19
C GLN A 166 22.15 -38.55 31.05
N GLU A 167 23.29 -37.90 31.30
CA GLU A 167 24.09 -37.22 30.26
C GLU A 167 24.52 -38.22 29.17
N ARG A 168 25.05 -39.39 29.55
CA ARG A 168 25.44 -40.45 28.59
C ARG A 168 24.25 -41.00 27.80
N ALA A 169 23.09 -41.14 28.44
CA ALA A 169 21.89 -41.56 27.74
C ALA A 169 21.41 -40.52 26.73
N ILE A 170 21.54 -39.22 27.04
CA ILE A 170 21.21 -38.13 26.11
C ILE A 170 22.21 -38.08 24.96
N GLU A 171 23.52 -38.23 25.22
CA GLU A 171 24.55 -38.29 24.17
C GLU A 171 24.35 -39.49 23.24
N MET A 172 23.99 -40.65 23.79
CA MET A 172 23.62 -41.84 23.03
C MET A 172 22.43 -41.55 22.10
N LEU A 173 21.36 -40.95 22.62
CA LEU A 173 20.18 -40.60 21.82
C LEU A 173 20.55 -39.60 20.70
N GLU A 174 21.31 -38.55 21.03
CA GLU A 174 21.78 -37.56 20.06
C GLU A 174 22.59 -38.21 18.94
N THR A 175 23.56 -39.06 19.28
CA THR A 175 24.43 -39.72 18.30
C THR A 175 23.67 -40.73 17.44
N PHE A 176 22.75 -41.49 18.03
CA PHE A 176 21.85 -42.38 17.31
C PHE A 176 20.99 -41.62 16.30
N LEU A 177 20.27 -40.58 16.75
CA LEU A 177 19.39 -39.77 15.88
C LEU A 177 20.17 -39.03 14.79
N LYS A 178 21.37 -38.50 15.08
CA LYS A 178 22.27 -37.88 14.08
C LYS A 178 22.72 -38.87 13.01
N LYS A 179 23.05 -40.11 13.38
CA LYS A 179 23.43 -41.18 12.43
C LYS A 179 22.22 -41.62 11.62
N GLU A 180 21.08 -41.78 12.26
CA GLU A 180 19.84 -42.21 11.62
C GLU A 180 19.34 -41.20 10.59
N ARG A 181 19.33 -39.91 10.94
CA ARG A 181 19.00 -38.81 10.02
C ARG A 181 19.88 -38.86 8.77
N ARG A 182 21.20 -39.03 8.94
CA ARG A 182 22.14 -39.11 7.81
C ARG A 182 21.89 -40.34 6.94
N ARG A 183 21.61 -41.49 7.55
CA ARG A 183 21.30 -42.73 6.83
C ARG A 183 20.03 -42.59 6.00
N ARG A 184 18.95 -42.05 6.58
CA ARG A 184 17.67 -41.83 5.89
C ARG A 184 17.79 -40.89 4.70
N ILE A 185 18.52 -39.78 4.86
CA ILE A 185 18.81 -38.84 3.78
C ILE A 185 19.66 -39.50 2.68
N ALA A 186 20.66 -40.32 3.03
CA ALA A 186 21.51 -40.98 2.05
C ALA A 186 20.79 -42.06 1.23
N LEU A 187 19.76 -42.69 1.82
CA LEU A 187 18.98 -43.77 1.23
C LEU A 187 17.64 -43.31 0.64
N ASN A 188 17.31 -42.01 0.70
CA ASN A 188 16.02 -41.42 0.29
C ASN A 188 14.80 -42.17 0.86
N MET A 189 14.90 -42.65 2.11
CA MET A 189 13.84 -43.43 2.75
C MET A 189 12.58 -42.61 3.05
N ASP A 190 12.72 -41.29 3.09
CA ASP A 190 11.66 -40.37 3.51
C ASP A 190 10.60 -40.16 2.40
N ASP A 191 10.97 -40.29 1.12
CA ASP A 191 10.03 -40.11 -0.01
C ASP A 191 8.90 -41.16 -0.03
N GLU A 192 9.23 -42.43 0.28
CA GLU A 192 8.23 -43.50 0.36
C GLU A 192 7.40 -43.45 1.64
N GLU A 193 7.98 -43.02 2.76
CA GLU A 193 7.27 -42.88 4.03
C GLU A 193 6.30 -41.69 3.99
N ASP A 194 6.70 -40.55 3.42
CA ASP A 194 5.84 -39.37 3.30
C ASP A 194 4.60 -39.70 2.43
N LEU A 195 4.75 -40.47 1.35
CA LEU A 195 3.63 -40.99 0.56
C LEU A 195 2.69 -41.90 1.38
N ARG A 196 3.23 -42.75 2.28
CA ARG A 196 2.41 -43.62 3.14
C ARG A 196 1.65 -42.82 4.19
N VAL A 197 2.29 -41.80 4.77
CA VAL A 197 1.66 -40.89 5.74
C VAL A 197 0.56 -40.07 5.06
N GLU A 198 0.79 -39.51 3.86
CA GLU A 198 -0.23 -38.80 3.09
C GLU A 198 -1.47 -39.68 2.78
N VAL A 199 -1.26 -40.93 2.38
CA VAL A 199 -2.35 -41.90 2.14
C VAL A 199 -3.10 -42.25 3.43
N ALA A 200 -2.39 -42.37 4.56
CA ALA A 200 -3.01 -42.63 5.86
C ALA A 200 -3.86 -41.43 6.33
N VAL A 201 -3.38 -40.20 6.13
CA VAL A 201 -4.10 -38.96 6.43
C VAL A 201 -5.36 -38.82 5.56
N ALA A 202 -5.27 -39.15 4.26
CA ALA A 202 -6.42 -39.11 3.35
C ALA A 202 -7.53 -40.09 3.75
N ASN A 203 -7.18 -41.24 4.32
CA ASN A 203 -8.12 -42.29 4.74
C ASN A 203 -8.65 -42.12 6.18
N GLY A 204 -7.97 -41.34 7.02
CA GLY A 204 -8.25 -41.17 8.45
C GLY A 204 -9.09 -39.94 8.81
N LYS A 205 -10.25 -39.70 8.20
CA LYS A 205 -11.17 -38.59 8.59
C LYS A 205 -12.00 -38.90 9.84
N GLY A 206 -11.36 -39.23 10.95
CA GLY A 206 -11.98 -39.38 12.28
C GLY A 206 -11.65 -38.20 13.18
N LYS A 207 -12.66 -37.45 13.65
CA LYS A 207 -12.48 -36.33 14.58
C LYS A 207 -11.72 -36.77 15.84
N GLY A 208 -10.49 -36.29 16.01
CA GLY A 208 -9.77 -36.30 17.29
C GLY A 208 -8.44 -37.04 17.35
N ARG A 209 -8.00 -37.75 16.29
CA ARG A 209 -6.65 -38.34 16.25
C ARG A 209 -5.66 -37.30 15.68
N GLN A 210 -4.55 -37.05 16.38
CA GLN A 210 -3.42 -36.33 15.80
C GLN A 210 -2.89 -37.14 14.62
N GLU A 211 -2.58 -36.47 13.51
CA GLU A 211 -2.09 -37.12 12.29
C GLU A 211 -0.72 -37.75 12.56
N PRO A 212 -0.46 -39.00 12.11
CA PRO A 212 0.81 -39.66 12.37
C PRO A 212 1.95 -38.86 11.71
N LEU A 213 2.89 -38.37 12.51
CA LEU A 213 4.05 -37.65 12.01
C LEU A 213 5.04 -38.59 11.32
N SER A 214 5.75 -38.10 10.31
CA SER A 214 6.83 -38.87 9.68
C SER A 214 7.98 -39.07 10.67
N ILE A 215 8.72 -40.18 10.52
CA ILE A 215 9.86 -40.48 11.40
C ILE A 215 10.91 -39.36 11.29
N ARG A 216 11.05 -38.76 10.11
CA ARG A 216 11.90 -37.60 9.85
C ARG A 216 11.55 -36.40 10.76
N ALA A 217 10.25 -36.12 10.92
CA ALA A 217 9.76 -35.02 11.76
C ALA A 217 10.04 -35.28 13.24
N ILE A 218 9.88 -36.52 13.68
CA ILE A 218 10.20 -36.94 15.06
C ILE A 218 11.69 -36.77 15.34
N ILE A 219 12.55 -37.26 14.45
CA ILE A 219 14.01 -37.14 14.57
C ILE A 219 14.43 -35.66 14.63
N ASP A 220 13.98 -34.84 13.67
CA ASP A 220 14.32 -33.42 13.62
C ASP A 220 13.86 -32.66 14.85
N THR A 221 12.63 -32.91 15.31
CA THR A 221 12.05 -32.21 16.45
C THR A 221 12.77 -32.59 17.74
N VAL A 222 13.07 -33.87 17.95
CA VAL A 222 13.84 -34.32 19.12
C VAL A 222 15.28 -33.79 19.08
N LEU A 223 15.95 -33.80 17.93
CA LEU A 223 17.29 -33.21 17.79
C LEU A 223 17.27 -31.70 18.07
N ALA A 224 16.27 -30.97 17.58
CA ALA A 224 16.12 -29.54 17.88
C ALA A 224 15.92 -29.29 19.38
N LYS A 225 15.08 -30.09 20.06
CA LYS A 225 14.89 -30.02 21.51
C LYS A 225 16.19 -30.32 22.27
N LEU A 226 16.96 -31.30 21.82
CA LEU A 226 18.25 -31.67 22.42
C LEU A 226 19.29 -30.56 22.26
N TYR A 227 19.49 -30.03 21.06
CA TYR A 227 20.45 -28.93 20.84
C TYR A 227 20.07 -27.68 21.63
N ALA A 228 18.77 -27.40 21.78
CA ALA A 228 18.31 -26.29 22.59
C ALA A 228 18.65 -26.46 24.07
N ARG A 229 18.41 -27.64 24.64
CA ARG A 229 18.74 -27.94 26.05
C ARG A 229 20.25 -28.00 26.33
N LEU A 230 21.02 -28.47 25.35
CA LEU A 230 22.48 -28.59 25.44
C LEU A 230 23.21 -27.30 25.02
N GLU A 231 22.48 -26.23 24.70
CA GLU A 231 23.01 -24.94 24.22
C GLU A 231 23.95 -25.06 23.00
N LYS A 232 23.76 -26.08 22.16
CA LYS A 232 24.53 -26.30 20.92
C LYS A 232 23.96 -25.47 19.77
N THR A 233 24.12 -24.14 19.85
CA THR A 233 23.51 -23.19 18.89
C THR A 233 23.97 -23.38 17.44
N SER A 234 25.23 -23.76 17.20
CA SER A 234 25.75 -24.04 15.85
C SER A 234 25.04 -25.22 15.20
N ASP A 235 24.96 -26.35 15.91
CA ASP A 235 24.32 -27.57 15.44
C ASP A 235 22.80 -27.36 15.23
N LEU A 236 22.19 -26.52 16.08
CA LEU A 236 20.80 -26.11 15.94
C LEU A 236 20.58 -25.31 14.66
N TYR A 237 21.39 -24.30 14.38
CA TYR A 237 21.26 -23.52 13.14
C TYR A 237 21.55 -24.36 11.90
N ASP A 238 22.52 -25.26 11.94
CA ASP A 238 22.80 -26.17 10.82
C ASP A 238 21.59 -27.07 10.52
N LEU A 239 20.95 -27.60 11.57
CA LEU A 239 19.71 -28.38 11.44
C LEU A 239 18.59 -27.50 10.86
N LEU A 240 18.39 -26.32 11.42
CA LEU A 240 17.31 -25.41 11.07
C LEU A 240 17.45 -24.79 9.69
N LEU A 241 18.67 -24.60 9.18
CA LEU A 241 18.93 -24.09 7.83
C LEU A 241 18.82 -25.20 6.77
N SER A 242 19.21 -26.44 7.09
CA SER A 242 19.03 -27.60 6.22
C SER A 242 17.56 -27.97 5.97
N SER A 243 17.29 -28.90 5.05
CA SER A 243 15.94 -29.47 4.86
C SER A 243 15.52 -30.21 6.12
N ASN A 244 14.50 -29.68 6.79
CA ASN A 244 14.01 -30.21 8.05
C ASN A 244 12.47 -30.22 8.08
N SER A 245 11.96 -31.03 8.98
CA SER A 245 10.54 -31.30 9.23
C SER A 245 10.20 -31.06 10.71
N VAL A 246 10.84 -30.05 11.31
CA VAL A 246 10.67 -29.72 12.73
C VAL A 246 9.22 -29.27 12.98
N VAL A 247 8.59 -29.86 13.99
CA VAL A 247 7.24 -29.49 14.42
C VAL A 247 7.30 -28.27 15.34
N LEU A 248 6.74 -27.15 14.87
CA LEU A 248 6.81 -25.85 15.57
C LEU A 248 6.13 -25.87 16.93
N SER A 249 4.92 -26.44 17.03
CA SER A 249 4.12 -26.43 18.27
C SER A 249 4.82 -27.08 19.46
N GLU A 250 5.71 -28.03 19.21
CA GLU A 250 6.48 -28.74 20.23
C GLU A 250 7.74 -28.01 20.68
N VAL A 251 8.22 -27.07 19.88
CA VAL A 251 9.56 -26.46 20.04
C VAL A 251 9.46 -25.00 20.47
N GLU A 252 8.34 -24.33 20.17
CA GLU A 252 8.12 -22.93 20.51
C GLU A 252 8.33 -22.59 21.98
N ASP A 253 7.66 -23.31 22.88
CA ASP A 253 7.74 -23.03 24.32
C ASP A 253 9.13 -23.34 24.88
N LEU A 254 9.79 -24.36 24.32
CA LEU A 254 11.16 -24.70 24.67
C LEU A 254 12.11 -23.57 24.26
N PHE A 255 12.06 -23.10 23.01
CA PHE A 255 12.94 -22.02 22.52
C PHE A 255 12.70 -20.69 23.25
N LYS A 256 11.45 -20.40 23.63
CA LYS A 256 11.13 -19.25 24.50
C LYS A 256 11.76 -19.41 25.89
N SER A 257 11.73 -20.62 26.46
CA SER A 257 12.32 -20.89 27.78
C SER A 257 13.86 -20.91 27.78
N THR A 258 14.48 -21.38 26.70
CA THR A 258 15.95 -21.43 26.54
C THR A 258 16.54 -20.12 26.01
N GLY A 259 15.70 -19.16 25.60
CA GLY A 259 16.13 -17.86 25.09
C GLY A 259 16.70 -17.87 23.66
N GLN A 260 16.43 -18.92 22.88
CA GLN A 260 16.93 -19.09 21.52
C GLN A 260 15.92 -18.51 20.50
N TYR A 261 15.78 -17.18 20.49
CA TYR A 261 14.77 -16.48 19.70
C TYR A 261 15.08 -16.45 18.20
N ASN A 262 16.36 -16.44 17.81
CA ASN A 262 16.77 -16.48 16.40
C ASN A 262 16.39 -17.82 15.74
N ALA A 263 16.53 -18.94 16.47
CA ALA A 263 16.11 -20.26 16.01
C ALA A 263 14.60 -20.29 15.69
N LEU A 264 13.80 -19.66 16.56
CA LEU A 264 12.37 -19.49 16.38
C LEU A 264 12.03 -18.57 15.20
N CYS A 265 12.81 -17.50 14.98
CA CYS A 265 12.67 -16.65 13.79
C CYS A 265 12.88 -17.43 12.48
N ILE A 266 13.94 -18.24 12.40
CA ILE A 266 14.26 -19.07 11.22
C ILE A 266 13.10 -20.04 10.93
N LEU A 267 12.58 -20.66 11.99
CA LEU A 267 11.46 -21.58 11.91
C LEU A 267 10.17 -20.92 11.41
N TYR A 268 9.82 -19.73 11.92
CA TYR A 268 8.66 -18.99 11.43
C TYR A 268 8.82 -18.51 9.99
N GLN A 269 10.02 -18.09 9.58
CA GLN A 269 10.30 -17.74 8.18
C GLN A 269 10.08 -18.94 7.24
N LYS A 270 10.45 -20.15 7.68
CA LYS A 270 10.22 -21.40 6.93
C LYS A 270 8.75 -21.86 6.96
N GLY A 271 8.04 -21.62 8.06
CA GLY A 271 6.61 -21.94 8.23
C GLY A 271 5.68 -21.12 7.32
N GLY A 272 6.19 -20.09 6.64
CA GLY A 272 5.47 -19.31 5.65
C GLY A 272 4.47 -18.31 6.25
N ASP A 273 3.48 -17.92 5.44
CA ASP A 273 2.60 -16.76 5.70
C ASP A 273 1.80 -16.84 7.02
N SER A 274 1.57 -18.04 7.56
CA SER A 274 0.77 -18.25 8.77
C SER A 274 1.49 -17.76 10.04
N TYR A 275 2.82 -17.71 10.02
CA TYR A 275 3.64 -17.35 11.19
C TYR A 275 4.26 -15.95 11.08
N ASP A 276 3.95 -15.20 10.01
CA ASP A 276 4.47 -13.84 9.80
C ASP A 276 4.06 -12.89 10.95
N GLU A 277 2.85 -13.03 11.52
CA GLU A 277 2.41 -12.22 12.66
C GLU A 277 3.24 -12.50 13.91
N GLN A 278 3.46 -13.78 14.21
CA GLN A 278 4.23 -14.22 15.38
C GLN A 278 5.72 -13.85 15.24
N LEU A 279 6.26 -13.89 14.03
CA LEU A 279 7.62 -13.44 13.72
C LEU A 279 7.79 -11.93 13.98
N LEU A 280 6.83 -11.13 13.52
CA LEU A 280 6.85 -9.69 13.79
C LEU A 280 6.70 -9.39 15.29
N GLU A 281 5.91 -10.19 16.02
CA GLU A 281 5.83 -10.09 17.49
C GLU A 281 7.17 -10.41 18.17
N VAL A 282 7.87 -11.46 17.73
CA VAL A 282 9.21 -11.81 18.25
C VAL A 282 10.18 -10.66 18.02
N TRP A 283 10.26 -10.13 16.80
CA TRP A 283 11.12 -9.00 16.48
C TRP A 283 10.74 -7.74 17.27
N SER A 284 9.44 -7.49 17.51
CA SER A 284 9.00 -6.36 18.31
C SER A 284 9.47 -6.44 19.77
N LYS A 285 9.43 -7.63 20.37
CA LYS A 285 9.90 -7.88 21.74
C LYS A 285 11.40 -7.77 21.87
N VAL A 286 12.13 -8.18 20.83
CA VAL A 286 13.59 -7.98 20.75
C VAL A 286 13.93 -6.50 20.65
N VAL A 287 13.19 -5.73 19.84
CA VAL A 287 13.36 -4.27 19.74
C VAL A 287 12.95 -3.54 21.03
N GLU A 288 11.96 -4.05 21.76
CA GLU A 288 11.53 -3.53 23.06
C GLU A 288 12.52 -3.84 24.20
N GLY A 289 13.48 -4.71 23.94
CA GLY A 289 14.48 -5.16 24.93
C GLY A 289 13.91 -6.15 25.95
N GLU A 290 12.70 -6.67 25.73
CA GLU A 290 12.13 -7.75 26.54
C GLU A 290 12.89 -9.06 26.29
N TRP A 291 13.30 -9.28 25.04
CA TRP A 291 14.07 -10.44 24.61
C TRP A 291 15.44 -10.00 24.09
N THR A 292 16.50 -10.66 24.54
CA THR A 292 17.87 -10.37 24.12
C THR A 292 18.46 -11.60 23.44
N ASP A 293 18.76 -11.46 22.15
CA ASP A 293 19.47 -12.48 21.37
C ASP A 293 20.55 -11.75 20.55
N SER A 294 21.82 -12.15 20.73
CA SER A 294 22.96 -11.56 20.02
C SER A 294 22.98 -11.92 18.54
N ASP A 295 22.26 -12.97 18.15
CA ASP A 295 22.33 -13.55 16.81
C ASP A 295 21.27 -12.97 15.86
N ILE A 296 20.44 -12.00 16.30
CA ILE A 296 19.44 -11.32 15.48
C ILE A 296 20.02 -9.98 14.98
N PRO A 297 20.51 -9.90 13.72
CA PRO A 297 21.05 -8.66 13.19
C PRO A 297 19.93 -7.70 12.76
N ASP A 298 19.92 -6.51 13.36
CA ASP A 298 19.01 -5.39 13.05
C ASP A 298 17.53 -5.81 12.79
N PRO A 299 16.78 -6.14 13.86
CA PRO A 299 15.41 -6.60 13.75
C PRO A 299 14.48 -5.58 13.05
N LEU A 300 14.76 -4.27 13.12
CA LEU A 300 13.94 -3.24 12.48
C LEU A 300 14.03 -3.31 10.94
N LEU A 301 15.23 -3.50 10.39
CA LEU A 301 15.39 -3.66 8.96
C LEU A 301 14.73 -4.94 8.44
N GLN A 302 14.83 -6.03 9.21
CA GLN A 302 14.18 -7.30 8.86
C GLN A 302 12.65 -7.19 8.87
N MET A 303 12.08 -6.51 9.88
CA MET A 303 10.64 -6.21 9.93
C MET A 303 10.18 -5.43 8.70
N ILE A 304 10.89 -4.36 8.32
CA ILE A 304 10.55 -3.54 7.16
C ILE A 304 10.66 -4.36 5.86
N ALA A 305 11.71 -5.17 5.72
CA ALA A 305 11.91 -6.02 4.56
C ALA A 305 10.77 -7.04 4.38
N LEU A 306 10.38 -7.73 5.46
CA LEU A 306 9.28 -8.71 5.42
C LEU A 306 7.95 -8.06 5.07
N LEU A 307 7.61 -6.94 5.73
CA LEU A 307 6.36 -6.20 5.47
C LEU A 307 6.30 -5.66 4.03
N THR A 308 7.44 -5.24 3.48
CA THR A 308 7.53 -4.77 2.08
C THR A 308 7.34 -5.91 1.09
N GLN A 309 7.85 -7.11 1.40
CA GLN A 309 7.76 -8.29 0.54
C GLN A 309 6.36 -8.90 0.51
N LYS A 310 5.73 -9.10 1.68
CA LYS A 310 4.45 -9.82 1.81
C LYS A 310 3.23 -8.99 1.40
N ARG A 311 3.32 -7.65 1.48
CA ARG A 311 2.24 -6.71 1.08
C ARG A 311 0.86 -6.99 1.72
N ASN A 312 0.81 -7.58 2.91
CA ASN A 312 -0.44 -7.81 3.62
C ASN A 312 -0.93 -6.51 4.28
N LYS A 313 -2.03 -5.93 3.76
CA LYS A 313 -2.59 -4.64 4.19
C LYS A 313 -2.82 -4.55 5.71
N ALA A 314 -3.40 -5.58 6.33
CA ALA A 314 -3.76 -5.55 7.75
C ALA A 314 -2.52 -5.58 8.65
N LEU A 315 -1.56 -6.46 8.36
CA LEU A 315 -0.30 -6.56 9.10
C LEU A 315 0.54 -5.29 8.93
N THR A 316 0.64 -4.80 7.69
CA THR A 316 1.29 -3.53 7.36
C THR A 316 0.73 -2.37 8.17
N GLN A 317 -0.59 -2.21 8.26
CA GLN A 317 -1.20 -1.10 8.99
C GLN A 317 -0.86 -1.16 10.48
N ARG A 318 -1.05 -2.32 11.12
CA ARG A 318 -0.77 -2.51 12.55
C ARG A 318 0.69 -2.23 12.88
N TRP A 319 1.62 -2.81 12.11
CA TRP A 319 3.05 -2.68 12.36
C TRP A 319 3.62 -1.33 11.92
N ALA A 320 3.05 -0.69 10.91
CA ALA A 320 3.40 0.68 10.57
C ALA A 320 3.04 1.66 11.70
N ILE A 321 1.86 1.52 12.32
CA ILE A 321 1.47 2.36 13.46
C ILE A 321 2.45 2.15 14.63
N TRP A 322 2.81 0.90 14.93
CA TRP A 322 3.83 0.61 15.94
C TRP A 322 5.20 1.24 15.57
N LEU A 323 5.61 1.16 14.30
CA LEU A 323 6.86 1.76 13.82
C LEU A 323 6.84 3.29 13.91
N THR A 324 5.71 3.94 13.62
CA THR A 324 5.60 5.42 13.69
C THR A 324 5.81 6.00 15.08
N LYS A 325 5.62 5.22 16.16
CA LYS A 325 5.94 5.65 17.52
C LYS A 325 7.45 5.78 17.77
N ARG A 326 8.28 5.07 16.99
CA ARG A 326 9.74 5.05 17.13
C ARG A 326 10.41 5.82 16.00
N ASP A 327 10.15 5.42 14.76
CA ASP A 327 10.63 6.06 13.55
C ASP A 327 9.43 6.50 12.68
N PRO A 328 9.04 7.78 12.75
CA PRO A 328 7.93 8.29 11.97
C PRO A 328 8.19 8.18 10.47
N GLU A 329 9.43 8.43 10.01
CA GLU A 329 9.74 8.40 8.59
C GLU A 329 9.66 6.98 8.01
N ALA A 330 10.20 5.99 8.72
CA ALA A 330 10.15 4.59 8.26
C ALA A 330 8.70 4.06 8.24
N GLY A 331 7.89 4.37 9.26
CA GLY A 331 6.48 3.98 9.31
C GLY A 331 5.66 4.55 8.14
N ILE A 332 5.88 5.82 7.80
CA ILE A 332 5.20 6.47 6.67
C ILE A 332 5.73 5.92 5.34
N ARG A 333 7.04 5.73 5.20
CA ARG A 333 7.61 5.09 4.00
C ARG A 333 6.99 3.72 3.78
N LEU A 334 6.78 2.94 4.82
CA LEU A 334 6.13 1.64 4.73
C LEU A 334 4.66 1.76 4.28
N LEU A 335 3.89 2.69 4.86
CA LEU A 335 2.50 2.96 4.45
C LEU A 335 2.36 3.55 3.03
N THR A 336 3.37 4.25 2.54
CA THR A 336 3.34 4.95 1.23
C THR A 336 3.92 4.11 0.09
N THR A 337 4.92 3.27 0.37
CA THR A 337 5.57 2.37 -0.61
C THR A 337 4.73 1.14 -0.93
N LEU A 338 3.86 0.72 -0.01
CA LEU A 338 2.88 -0.34 -0.21
C LEU A 338 1.71 0.18 -1.05
N ARG A 339 2.04 0.54 -2.28
CA ARG A 339 1.14 0.92 -3.37
C ARG A 339 0.37 -0.32 -3.82
N ASP A 340 -0.94 -0.31 -3.67
CA ASP A 340 -1.82 -1.28 -4.35
C ASP A 340 -1.68 -1.13 -5.87
N PRO A 341 -1.18 -2.16 -6.60
CA PRO A 341 -1.20 -2.15 -8.07
C PRO A 341 -2.63 -2.25 -8.62
N SER A 342 -3.57 -2.78 -7.83
CA SER A 342 -4.95 -3.07 -8.21
C SER A 342 -5.86 -1.83 -8.25
N THR A 343 -5.50 -0.75 -7.55
CA THR A 343 -6.31 0.50 -7.49
C THR A 343 -5.89 1.55 -8.51
N SER A 344 -4.92 1.23 -9.38
CA SER A 344 -4.63 2.01 -10.59
C SER A 344 -5.76 1.93 -11.65
N GLY A 345 -6.77 1.09 -11.41
CA GLY A 345 -7.98 1.01 -12.21
C GLY A 345 -8.90 2.20 -11.93
N LYS A 346 -9.12 3.02 -12.97
CA LYS A 346 -9.90 4.27 -13.00
C LYS A 346 -11.40 4.17 -12.63
N ARG A 347 -11.86 3.14 -11.90
CA ARG A 347 -13.30 2.87 -11.68
C ARG A 347 -13.62 2.82 -10.18
N ARG A 348 -14.43 3.80 -9.76
CA ARG A 348 -15.16 3.90 -8.49
C ARG A 348 -14.34 3.51 -7.25
N ARG A 349 -13.76 4.54 -6.63
CA ARG A 349 -13.21 4.47 -5.27
C ARG A 349 -14.34 4.11 -4.30
N ASP A 350 -14.24 2.96 -3.67
CA ASP A 350 -15.20 2.47 -2.69
C ASP A 350 -15.17 3.35 -1.43
N LYS A 351 -16.36 3.72 -0.95
CA LYS A 351 -16.57 4.49 0.29
C LYS A 351 -15.87 3.83 1.51
N ALA A 352 -15.75 2.50 1.51
CA ALA A 352 -15.06 1.72 2.53
C ALA A 352 -13.54 2.00 2.59
N SER A 353 -12.88 2.23 1.46
CA SER A 353 -11.44 2.57 1.46
C SER A 353 -11.16 3.94 2.07
N LEU A 354 -12.14 4.85 2.05
CA LEU A 354 -12.01 6.17 2.67
C LEU A 354 -12.19 6.09 4.20
N GLU A 355 -13.07 5.21 4.67
CA GLU A 355 -13.29 4.96 6.11
C GLU A 355 -12.05 4.33 6.75
N ASP A 356 -11.47 3.32 6.09
CA ASP A 356 -10.17 2.73 6.48
C ASP A 356 -9.03 3.78 6.55
N ASP A 357 -8.92 4.65 5.53
CA ASP A 357 -7.90 5.70 5.48
C ASP A 357 -8.12 6.75 6.60
N MET A 358 -9.37 6.99 7.00
CA MET A 358 -9.73 7.91 8.09
C MET A 358 -9.47 7.31 9.48
N ASP A 359 -9.76 6.03 9.67
CA ASP A 359 -9.43 5.31 10.90
C ASP A 359 -7.92 5.19 11.09
N LEU A 360 -7.18 4.92 10.01
CA LEU A 360 -5.72 4.94 10.02
C LEU A 360 -5.18 6.33 10.37
N LEU A 361 -5.73 7.40 9.78
CA LEU A 361 -5.35 8.77 10.14
C LEU A 361 -5.61 9.08 11.62
N ARG A 362 -6.71 8.58 12.19
CA ARG A 362 -7.00 8.72 13.63
C ARG A 362 -5.93 8.02 14.46
N GLN A 363 -5.63 6.77 14.16
CA GLN A 363 -4.62 5.98 14.87
C GLN A 363 -3.20 6.58 14.72
N LEU A 364 -2.87 7.09 13.53
CA LEU A 364 -1.62 7.81 13.29
C LEU A 364 -1.57 9.13 14.06
N SER A 365 -2.68 9.87 14.16
CA SER A 365 -2.70 11.12 14.91
C SER A 365 -2.50 10.91 16.41
N GLU A 366 -2.95 9.77 16.95
CA GLU A 366 -2.72 9.36 18.33
C GLU A 366 -1.26 8.93 18.56
N ALA A 367 -0.60 8.33 17.55
CA ALA A 367 0.79 7.88 17.63
C ALA A 367 1.81 9.01 17.40
N SER A 368 1.66 9.78 16.31
CA SER A 368 2.52 10.89 15.93
C SER A 368 1.78 11.90 15.03
N PRO A 369 1.65 13.17 15.46
CA PRO A 369 0.93 14.19 14.69
C PRO A 369 1.64 14.55 13.39
N ASP A 370 2.97 14.46 13.35
CA ASP A 370 3.75 14.77 12.13
C ASP A 370 3.67 13.63 11.11
N ALA A 371 3.58 12.38 11.58
CA ALA A 371 3.33 11.25 10.69
C ALA A 371 1.93 11.31 10.06
N ALA A 372 0.92 11.72 10.83
CA ALA A 372 -0.43 11.94 10.33
C ALA A 372 -0.48 13.03 9.23
N LYS A 373 0.28 14.13 9.40
CA LYS A 373 0.37 15.19 8.36
C LYS A 373 0.97 14.66 7.06
N GLN A 374 2.10 13.96 7.13
CA GLN A 374 2.76 13.41 5.93
C GLN A 374 1.91 12.34 5.24
N TYR A 375 1.21 11.50 6.01
CA TYR A 375 0.27 10.53 5.44
C TYR A 375 -0.91 11.24 4.76
N LEU A 376 -1.41 12.34 5.34
CA LEU A 376 -2.48 13.14 4.75
C LEU A 376 -2.03 13.89 3.48
N GLU A 377 -0.79 14.38 3.44
CA GLU A 377 -0.16 14.89 2.20
C GLU A 377 -0.11 13.79 1.13
N TYR A 378 0.30 12.57 1.49
CA TYR A 378 0.30 11.42 0.58
C TYR A 378 -1.10 11.10 0.04
N LEU A 379 -2.13 11.07 0.89
CA LEU A 379 -3.51 10.78 0.48
C LEU A 379 -4.06 11.82 -0.51
N LEU A 380 -3.68 13.09 -0.36
CA LEU A 380 -4.18 14.19 -1.19
C LEU A 380 -3.40 14.35 -2.50
N PHE A 381 -2.07 14.26 -2.46
CA PHE A 381 -1.24 14.59 -3.62
C PHE A 381 -0.85 13.35 -4.44
N GLN A 382 -0.60 12.21 -3.78
CA GLN A 382 -0.23 10.98 -4.48
C GLN A 382 -1.45 10.11 -4.80
N LYS A 383 -2.33 9.83 -3.82
CA LYS A 383 -3.60 9.12 -4.09
C LYS A 383 -4.69 9.99 -4.75
N ARG A 384 -4.51 11.33 -4.81
CA ARG A 384 -5.44 12.30 -5.43
C ARG A 384 -6.89 12.16 -4.94
N THR A 385 -7.07 12.06 -3.63
CA THR A 385 -8.38 11.85 -2.99
C THR A 385 -9.20 13.14 -2.95
N SER A 386 -10.36 13.16 -3.62
CA SER A 386 -11.24 14.35 -3.69
C SER A 386 -12.24 14.45 -2.52
N SER A 387 -11.90 13.90 -1.34
CA SER A 387 -12.80 13.91 -0.18
C SER A 387 -12.86 15.29 0.46
N ARG A 388 -14.09 15.79 0.70
CA ARG A 388 -14.29 17.11 1.31
C ARG A 388 -13.70 17.21 2.71
N GLU A 389 -13.79 16.13 3.49
CA GLU A 389 -13.32 16.08 4.87
C GLU A 389 -11.79 16.11 4.95
N LEU A 390 -11.11 15.32 4.11
CA LEU A 390 -9.64 15.30 4.06
C LEU A 390 -9.06 16.63 3.60
N HIS A 391 -9.63 17.23 2.56
CA HIS A 391 -9.21 18.55 2.10
C HIS A 391 -9.48 19.64 3.14
N SER A 392 -10.59 19.56 3.88
CA SER A 392 -10.88 20.51 4.97
C SER A 392 -9.90 20.34 6.14
N ARG A 393 -9.58 19.10 6.56
CA ARG A 393 -8.58 18.84 7.60
C ARG A 393 -7.18 19.32 7.19
N PHE A 394 -6.78 19.14 5.93
CA PHE A 394 -5.49 19.67 5.46
C PHE A 394 -5.46 21.19 5.44
N ALA A 395 -6.56 21.83 5.01
CA ALA A 395 -6.66 23.28 5.00
C ALA A 395 -6.51 23.83 6.43
N ASP A 396 -7.19 23.19 7.38
CA ASP A 396 -7.11 23.51 8.80
C ASP A 396 -5.66 23.39 9.29
N LEU A 397 -4.99 22.26 9.04
CA LEU A 397 -3.58 22.05 9.42
C LEU A 397 -2.64 23.10 8.81
N CYS A 398 -2.82 23.44 7.52
CA CYS A 398 -2.01 24.45 6.84
C CYS A 398 -2.18 25.84 7.48
N VAL A 399 -3.42 26.22 7.80
CA VAL A 399 -3.72 27.51 8.43
C VAL A 399 -3.23 27.53 9.88
N ASP A 400 -3.48 26.46 10.64
CA ASP A 400 -3.06 26.35 12.04
C ASP A 400 -1.53 26.39 12.17
N GLU A 401 -0.79 25.79 11.23
CA GLU A 401 0.68 25.89 11.19
C GLU A 401 1.16 27.32 10.95
N VAL A 402 0.52 28.05 10.03
CA VAL A 402 0.82 29.47 9.76
C VAL A 402 0.49 30.34 10.98
N LEU A 403 -0.66 30.10 11.62
CA LEU A 403 -1.06 30.81 12.83
C LEU A 403 -0.09 30.54 13.98
N ARG A 404 0.32 29.29 14.17
CA ARG A 404 1.30 28.87 15.19
C ARG A 404 2.63 29.61 15.03
N PHE A 405 3.18 29.67 13.82
CA PHE A 405 4.40 30.46 13.57
C PHE A 405 4.21 31.96 13.86
N LEU A 406 3.00 32.49 13.65
CA LEU A 406 2.71 33.90 13.94
C LEU A 406 2.39 34.17 15.43
N ASP A 407 2.04 33.14 16.20
CA ASP A 407 1.84 33.19 17.65
C ASP A 407 3.17 33.05 18.40
N GLU A 408 4.01 32.11 17.97
CA GLU A 408 5.30 31.81 18.61
C GLU A 408 6.37 32.85 18.30
N ASP A 409 6.48 33.30 17.04
CA ASP A 409 7.56 34.18 16.60
C ASP A 409 7.09 35.63 16.32
N GLU A 410 7.27 36.52 17.29
CA GLU A 410 6.94 37.95 17.12
C GLU A 410 7.76 38.62 15.99
N THR A 411 8.96 38.10 15.70
CA THR A 411 9.84 38.57 14.62
C THR A 411 9.23 38.30 13.24
N VAL A 412 8.60 37.15 13.05
CA VAL A 412 7.88 36.77 11.81
C VAL A 412 6.71 37.71 11.59
N LEU A 413 5.96 38.00 12.66
CA LEU A 413 4.84 38.94 12.62
C LEU A 413 5.29 40.36 12.23
N LYS A 414 6.38 40.86 12.82
CA LYS A 414 6.98 42.17 12.45
C LYS A 414 7.48 42.17 11.00
N LEU A 415 8.16 41.10 10.57
CA LEU A 415 8.67 40.95 9.21
C LEU A 415 7.54 40.97 8.19
N TRP A 416 6.48 40.19 8.39
CA TRP A 416 5.38 40.09 7.43
C TRP A 416 4.58 41.40 7.35
N LYS A 417 4.38 42.09 8.48
CA LYS A 417 3.81 43.45 8.50
C LYS A 417 4.67 44.43 7.72
N ALA A 418 5.98 44.41 7.92
CA ALA A 418 6.91 45.27 7.19
C ALA A 418 6.90 44.97 5.67
N LYS A 419 6.79 43.70 5.28
CA LYS A 419 6.72 43.30 3.85
C LYS A 419 5.40 43.72 3.20
N ALA A 420 4.27 43.59 3.90
CA ALA A 420 2.98 44.10 3.43
C ALA A 420 3.01 45.63 3.25
N ALA A 421 3.55 46.36 4.24
CA ALA A 421 3.70 47.82 4.15
C ALA A 421 4.69 48.25 3.06
N SER A 422 5.79 47.51 2.90
CA SER A 422 6.79 47.77 1.85
C SER A 422 6.20 47.57 0.46
N TYR A 423 5.42 46.50 0.23
CA TYR A 423 4.71 46.32 -1.03
C TYR A 423 3.72 47.46 -1.27
N ALA A 424 2.86 47.76 -0.29
CA ALA A 424 1.87 48.82 -0.37
C ALA A 424 2.49 50.18 -0.74
N THR A 425 3.68 50.51 -0.21
CA THR A 425 4.39 51.77 -0.50
C THR A 425 5.23 51.71 -1.79
N SER A 426 5.77 50.55 -2.17
CA SER A 426 6.52 50.40 -3.42
C SER A 426 5.62 50.57 -4.64
N THR A 427 4.36 50.10 -4.56
CA THR A 427 3.35 50.34 -5.60
C THR A 427 3.08 51.84 -5.81
N THR A 428 3.32 52.68 -4.81
CA THR A 428 3.06 54.14 -4.85
C THR A 428 4.23 54.98 -5.35
N LYS A 429 5.47 54.47 -5.28
CA LYS A 429 6.67 55.23 -5.66
C LYS A 429 7.07 55.02 -7.13
N HIS A 430 6.80 53.84 -7.68
CA HIS A 430 7.22 53.46 -9.02
C HIS A 430 6.42 54.11 -10.17
N GLN A 431 5.39 54.91 -9.90
CA GLN A 431 4.63 55.63 -10.93
C GLN A 431 5.31 56.92 -11.44
N LYS A 432 6.40 57.39 -10.83
CA LYS A 432 7.08 58.65 -11.22
C LYS A 432 8.24 58.49 -12.21
N SER A 433 8.65 57.28 -12.60
CA SER A 433 9.78 57.05 -13.51
C SER A 433 9.47 56.00 -14.59
N PRO A 434 9.53 56.34 -15.90
CA PRO A 434 9.11 55.46 -16.99
C PRO A 434 10.20 54.49 -17.50
N GLN A 435 11.29 54.28 -16.76
CA GLN A 435 12.37 53.39 -17.16
C GLN A 435 12.67 52.38 -16.05
N MET A 436 11.97 51.24 -16.06
CA MET A 436 12.49 49.90 -15.74
C MET A 436 11.33 48.88 -15.75
N THR A 437 11.61 47.69 -16.28
CA THR A 437 10.70 46.63 -16.74
C THR A 437 10.00 45.79 -15.66
N SER A 438 9.88 46.26 -14.41
CA SER A 438 9.29 45.48 -13.30
C SER A 438 7.90 45.96 -12.88
N VAL A 439 7.04 46.30 -13.84
CA VAL A 439 5.78 47.02 -13.55
C VAL A 439 4.64 46.13 -13.01
N ASN A 440 4.70 44.80 -13.17
CA ASN A 440 3.54 43.93 -12.88
C ASN A 440 3.90 42.70 -12.03
N SER A 441 4.19 42.88 -10.74
CA SER A 441 4.39 41.75 -9.81
C SER A 441 3.27 41.71 -8.77
N SER A 442 2.62 40.55 -8.64
CA SER A 442 1.62 40.28 -7.60
C SER A 442 2.26 40.33 -6.21
N PHE A 443 1.46 40.61 -5.18
CA PHE A 443 1.91 40.56 -3.79
C PHE A 443 2.54 39.21 -3.44
N LEU A 444 1.97 38.11 -3.94
CA LEU A 444 2.49 36.76 -3.74
C LEU A 444 3.91 36.60 -4.31
N THR A 445 4.14 37.04 -5.55
CA THR A 445 5.47 36.98 -6.19
C THR A 445 6.48 37.84 -5.45
N HIS A 446 6.09 39.05 -5.05
CA HIS A 446 6.95 39.93 -4.27
C HIS A 446 7.27 39.33 -2.89
N PHE A 447 6.28 38.76 -2.20
CA PHE A 447 6.48 38.09 -0.92
C PHE A 447 7.43 36.90 -1.07
N ALA A 448 7.22 36.04 -2.06
CA ALA A 448 8.07 34.88 -2.33
C ALA A 448 9.52 35.29 -2.68
N ALA A 449 9.74 36.38 -3.42
CA ALA A 449 11.08 36.82 -3.81
C ALA A 449 11.82 37.58 -2.70
N THR A 450 11.12 38.36 -1.89
CA THR A 450 11.75 39.29 -0.93
C THR A 450 11.83 38.76 0.50
N THR A 451 11.19 37.64 0.81
CA THR A 451 11.29 37.00 2.13
C THR A 451 12.38 35.94 2.14
N PRO A 452 13.25 35.91 3.17
CA PRO A 452 14.27 34.87 3.29
C PRO A 452 13.60 33.50 3.44
N ASP A 453 14.24 32.48 2.86
CA ASP A 453 13.74 31.11 2.96
C ASP A 453 13.75 30.64 4.43
N SER A 454 12.58 30.28 4.92
CA SER A 454 12.30 29.99 6.34
C SER A 454 11.09 29.07 6.42
N PRO A 455 10.94 28.27 7.49
CA PRO A 455 9.80 27.37 7.64
C PRO A 455 8.48 28.15 7.59
N SER A 456 8.38 29.30 8.26
CA SER A 456 7.19 30.16 8.25
C SER A 456 6.81 30.66 6.85
N LYS A 457 7.80 31.05 6.02
CA LYS A 457 7.55 31.41 4.61
C LYS A 457 6.99 30.21 3.83
N ARG A 458 7.60 29.03 3.98
CA ARG A 458 7.17 27.82 3.28
C ARG A 458 5.76 27.41 3.67
N SER A 459 5.42 27.45 4.97
CA SER A 459 4.07 27.11 5.45
C SER A 459 3.02 28.10 4.92
N ARG A 460 3.32 29.40 4.86
CA ARG A 460 2.41 30.41 4.28
C ARG A 460 2.14 30.16 2.79
N LEU A 461 3.20 29.93 2.02
CA LEU A 461 3.07 29.68 0.58
C LEU A 461 2.35 28.35 0.30
N ARG A 462 2.62 27.30 1.08
CA ARG A 462 1.86 26.03 1.03
C ARG A 462 0.37 26.26 1.28
N ALA A 463 0.02 26.97 2.34
CA ALA A 463 -1.37 27.30 2.66
C ALA A 463 -2.04 28.04 1.49
N ILE A 464 -1.41 29.09 0.95
CA ILE A 464 -1.97 29.86 -0.17
C ILE A 464 -2.16 29.00 -1.44
N LEU A 465 -1.17 28.16 -1.77
CA LEU A 465 -1.24 27.27 -2.94
C LEU A 465 -2.35 26.24 -2.80
N PHE A 466 -2.52 25.65 -1.61
CA PHE A 466 -3.58 24.69 -1.36
C PHE A 466 -4.97 25.35 -1.37
N LEU A 467 -5.13 26.50 -0.69
CA LEU A 467 -6.41 27.24 -0.64
C LEU A 467 -6.84 27.72 -2.03
N SER A 468 -5.90 28.13 -2.88
CA SER A 468 -6.22 28.52 -4.26
C SER A 468 -6.54 27.32 -5.14
N GLY A 469 -5.73 26.25 -5.06
CA GLY A 469 -5.85 25.07 -5.93
C GLY A 469 -7.01 24.14 -5.59
N SER A 470 -7.31 23.90 -4.31
CA SER A 470 -8.38 22.99 -3.92
C SER A 470 -9.78 23.63 -4.07
N GLN A 471 -10.77 22.80 -4.42
CA GLN A 471 -12.19 23.16 -4.47
C GLN A 471 -13.03 22.39 -3.44
N PHE A 472 -12.40 21.49 -2.67
CA PHE A 472 -13.08 20.52 -1.83
C PHE A 472 -12.98 20.83 -0.32
N TYR A 473 -12.69 22.06 0.08
CA TYR A 473 -12.68 22.44 1.51
C TYR A 473 -13.82 23.42 1.82
N ASP A 474 -14.12 23.64 3.11
CA ASP A 474 -15.09 24.65 3.53
C ASP A 474 -14.43 26.03 3.78
N PRO A 475 -14.58 27.01 2.86
CA PRO A 475 -13.94 28.31 3.02
C PRO A 475 -14.55 29.17 4.12
N ALA A 476 -15.81 28.92 4.54
CA ALA A 476 -16.48 29.71 5.56
C ALA A 476 -15.87 29.48 6.95
N SER A 477 -15.70 28.21 7.35
CA SER A 477 -15.09 27.85 8.64
C SER A 477 -13.64 28.32 8.77
N LEU A 478 -12.83 28.20 7.72
CA LEU A 478 -11.45 28.70 7.70
C LEU A 478 -11.38 30.22 7.84
N LYS A 479 -12.27 30.96 7.16
CA LYS A 479 -12.33 32.42 7.27
C LYS A 479 -12.64 32.84 8.71
N GLU A 480 -13.61 32.18 9.34
CA GLU A 480 -13.97 32.42 10.73
C GLU A 480 -12.78 32.13 11.67
N ARG A 481 -12.03 31.07 11.43
CA ARG A 481 -10.82 30.75 12.21
C ARG A 481 -9.74 31.83 12.10
N ILE A 482 -9.47 32.31 10.89
CA ILE A 482 -8.53 33.42 10.67
C ILE A 482 -9.02 34.71 11.35
N ARG A 483 -10.34 34.97 11.35
CA ARG A 483 -10.95 36.11 12.04
C ARG A 483 -10.77 36.03 13.55
N VAL A 484 -11.05 34.87 14.16
CA VAL A 484 -10.92 34.63 15.61
C VAL A 484 -9.48 34.82 16.08
N SER A 485 -8.50 34.42 15.28
CA SER A 485 -7.08 34.64 15.60
C SER A 485 -6.64 36.12 15.56
N GLY A 486 -7.49 37.05 15.10
CA GLY A 486 -7.18 38.48 15.01
C GLY A 486 -6.17 38.85 13.91
N ARG A 487 -5.81 37.89 13.04
CA ARG A 487 -4.76 38.05 12.01
C ARG A 487 -5.27 38.36 10.61
N SER A 488 -6.56 38.66 10.43
CA SER A 488 -7.18 38.91 9.12
C SER A 488 -6.44 39.95 8.26
N LYS A 489 -5.95 41.04 8.86
CA LYS A 489 -5.20 42.08 8.12
C LYS A 489 -3.83 41.63 7.62
N LEU A 490 -3.20 40.67 8.31
CA LEU A 490 -1.88 40.14 7.93
C LEU A 490 -1.99 39.05 6.86
N LEU A 491 -3.06 38.25 6.95
CA LEU A 491 -3.42 37.18 6.02
C LEU A 491 -4.47 37.67 5.00
N ALA A 492 -4.35 38.93 4.57
CA ALA A 492 -5.33 39.56 3.68
C ALA A 492 -5.43 38.85 2.31
N LEU A 493 -4.32 38.29 1.80
CA LEU A 493 -4.34 37.56 0.53
C LEU A 493 -5.12 36.24 0.67
N GLU A 494 -4.87 35.52 1.76
CA GLU A 494 -5.58 34.29 2.13
C GLU A 494 -7.07 34.56 2.34
N CYS A 495 -7.42 35.66 3.02
CA CYS A 495 -8.81 36.08 3.19
C CYS A 495 -9.48 36.41 1.84
N ALA A 496 -8.78 37.10 0.94
CA ALA A 496 -9.30 37.39 -0.40
C ALA A 496 -9.53 36.12 -1.22
N VAL A 497 -8.65 35.11 -1.12
CA VAL A 497 -8.82 33.80 -1.77
C VAL A 497 -10.08 33.11 -1.23
N LEU A 498 -10.26 33.07 0.09
CA LEU A 498 -11.44 32.47 0.73
C LEU A 498 -12.73 33.20 0.36
N GLU A 499 -12.72 34.54 0.36
CA GLU A 499 -13.88 35.35 -0.03
C GLU A 499 -14.25 35.18 -1.50
N GLY A 500 -13.24 35.03 -2.37
CA GLY A 500 -13.46 34.69 -3.77
C GLY A 500 -14.14 33.33 -3.95
N LYS A 501 -13.72 32.31 -3.20
CA LYS A 501 -14.35 30.98 -3.20
C LYS A 501 -15.77 30.99 -2.63
N LEU A 502 -16.07 31.90 -1.70
CA LEU A 502 -17.42 32.11 -1.16
C LEU A 502 -18.35 32.91 -2.09
N GLY A 503 -17.86 33.44 -3.22
CA GLY A 503 -18.63 34.31 -4.10
C GLY A 503 -18.81 35.75 -3.57
N ASN A 504 -18.14 36.10 -2.48
CA ASN A 504 -18.17 37.44 -1.89
C ASN A 504 -17.22 38.40 -2.65
N HIS A 505 -17.48 38.58 -3.94
CA HIS A 505 -16.59 39.26 -4.88
C HIS A 505 -16.25 40.70 -4.46
N LYS A 506 -17.24 41.45 -3.95
CA LYS A 506 -17.02 42.85 -3.51
C LYS A 506 -16.04 42.92 -2.34
N SER A 507 -16.14 42.00 -1.38
CA SER A 507 -15.25 41.96 -0.22
C SER A 507 -13.84 41.54 -0.65
N ALA A 508 -13.72 40.50 -1.48
CA ALA A 508 -12.43 40.04 -2.00
C ALA A 508 -11.69 41.15 -2.78
N LEU A 509 -12.41 41.88 -3.63
CA LEU A 509 -11.86 43.02 -4.37
C LEU A 509 -11.48 44.17 -3.43
N THR A 510 -12.24 44.43 -2.37
CA THR A 510 -11.90 45.46 -1.37
C THR A 510 -10.60 45.10 -0.64
N THR A 511 -10.45 43.85 -0.22
CA THR A 511 -9.21 43.36 0.42
C THR A 511 -8.01 43.44 -0.53
N LEU A 512 -8.15 43.05 -1.80
CA LEU A 512 -7.05 43.13 -2.78
C LEU A 512 -6.69 44.57 -3.16
N ALA A 513 -7.70 45.39 -3.49
CA ALA A 513 -7.53 46.73 -4.03
C ALA A 513 -7.18 47.77 -2.97
N CYS A 514 -7.83 47.73 -1.80
CA CYS A 514 -7.72 48.75 -0.77
C CYS A 514 -6.75 48.32 0.35
N GLU A 515 -6.87 47.10 0.88
CA GLU A 515 -6.03 46.65 2.00
C GLU A 515 -4.62 46.25 1.55
N LEU A 516 -4.50 45.38 0.55
CA LEU A 516 -3.21 44.95 -0.01
C LEU A 516 -2.62 45.94 -1.03
N LYS A 517 -3.47 46.81 -1.59
CA LYS A 517 -3.12 47.72 -2.70
C LYS A 517 -2.53 47.00 -3.91
N ASP A 518 -2.91 45.75 -4.14
CA ASP A 518 -2.48 44.91 -5.26
C ASP A 518 -3.47 45.03 -6.43
N ALA A 519 -3.24 46.02 -7.30
CA ALA A 519 -4.06 46.24 -8.48
C ALA A 519 -3.93 45.09 -9.50
N PHE A 520 -2.76 44.47 -9.58
CA PHE A 520 -2.52 43.37 -10.52
C PHE A 520 -3.35 42.14 -10.16
N SER A 521 -3.36 41.74 -8.90
CA SER A 521 -4.18 40.62 -8.44
C SER A 521 -5.68 40.93 -8.50
N ALA A 522 -6.10 42.18 -8.28
CA ALA A 522 -7.50 42.60 -8.43
C ALA A 522 -7.98 42.56 -9.89
N GLU A 523 -7.16 43.02 -10.84
CA GLU A 523 -7.46 42.91 -12.27
C GLU A 523 -7.43 41.45 -12.74
N ALA A 524 -6.46 40.66 -12.28
CA ALA A 524 -6.37 39.24 -12.56
C ALA A 524 -7.60 38.48 -12.04
N TYR A 525 -8.09 38.81 -10.85
CA TYR A 525 -9.32 38.26 -10.28
C TYR A 525 -10.55 38.48 -11.18
N CYS A 526 -10.66 39.70 -11.75
CA CYS A 526 -11.73 40.02 -12.69
C CYS A 526 -11.55 39.27 -14.02
N ALA A 527 -10.31 39.12 -14.50
CA ALA A 527 -10.00 38.42 -15.75
C ALA A 527 -10.19 36.90 -15.65
N LEU A 528 -10.02 36.31 -14.47
CA LEU A 528 -10.12 34.87 -14.19
C LEU A 528 -11.46 34.45 -13.58
N GLY A 529 -12.41 35.39 -13.42
CA GLY A 529 -13.78 35.05 -13.00
C GLY A 529 -13.90 34.67 -11.53
N GLY A 530 -13.05 35.21 -10.66
CA GLY A 530 -13.10 34.96 -9.21
C GLY A 530 -11.91 34.20 -8.62
N GLU A 531 -10.90 33.87 -9.42
CA GLU A 531 -9.64 33.29 -8.94
C GLU A 531 -8.61 34.38 -8.67
N VAL A 532 -8.16 34.49 -7.41
CA VAL A 532 -7.21 35.55 -6.98
C VAL A 532 -5.80 35.32 -7.51
N ILE A 533 -5.38 34.05 -7.62
CA ILE A 533 -4.01 33.69 -7.98
C ILE A 533 -4.02 33.06 -9.37
N PRO A 534 -3.41 33.69 -10.38
CA PRO A 534 -3.28 33.09 -11.70
C PRO A 534 -2.50 31.79 -11.65
N LEU A 535 -2.93 30.81 -12.44
CA LEU A 535 -2.29 29.49 -12.51
C LEU A 535 -0.77 29.55 -12.77
N LYS A 536 -0.32 30.44 -13.66
CA LYS A 536 1.12 30.64 -13.95
C LYS A 536 1.91 31.08 -12.72
N VAL A 537 1.31 31.93 -11.88
CA VAL A 537 1.94 32.43 -10.65
C VAL A 537 1.97 31.31 -9.59
N ALA A 538 0.90 30.52 -9.48
CA ALA A 538 0.85 29.36 -8.59
C ALA A 538 1.91 28.30 -8.97
N ILE A 539 2.05 27.97 -10.26
CA ILE A 539 3.06 27.01 -10.75
C ILE A 539 4.48 27.53 -10.45
N SER A 540 4.79 28.77 -10.82
CA SER A 540 6.12 29.35 -10.60
C SER A 540 6.51 29.40 -9.12
N THR A 541 5.55 29.69 -8.24
CA THR A 541 5.81 29.71 -6.79
C THR A 541 5.96 28.31 -6.20
N ALA A 542 5.18 27.33 -6.68
CA ALA A 542 5.33 25.92 -6.28
C ALA A 542 6.67 25.32 -6.75
N GLU A 543 7.12 25.64 -7.97
CA GLU A 543 8.43 25.23 -8.50
C GLU A 543 9.58 25.79 -7.67
N GLY A 544 9.50 27.07 -7.26
CA GLY A 544 10.47 27.71 -6.38
C GLY A 544 10.59 27.05 -4.99
N MET A 545 9.63 26.20 -4.60
CA MET A 545 9.60 25.48 -3.34
C MET A 545 9.83 23.96 -3.47
N GLY A 546 10.04 23.47 -4.69
CA GLY A 546 10.18 22.03 -4.96
C GLY A 546 8.88 21.22 -4.85
N LEU A 547 7.71 21.87 -4.85
CA LEU A 547 6.40 21.22 -4.66
C LEU A 547 5.79 20.74 -5.99
N ARG A 548 6.51 19.90 -6.74
CA ARG A 548 6.03 19.42 -8.06
C ARG A 548 4.78 18.54 -7.98
N GLU A 549 4.71 17.66 -6.98
CA GLU A 549 3.57 16.74 -6.79
C GLU A 549 2.26 17.49 -6.54
N TRP A 550 2.34 18.66 -5.90
CA TRP A 550 1.18 19.51 -5.64
C TRP A 550 0.62 20.13 -6.92
N ILE A 551 1.48 20.49 -7.87
CA ILE A 551 1.07 21.09 -9.15
C ILE A 551 0.23 20.07 -9.94
N GLU A 552 0.69 18.83 -10.05
CA GLU A 552 -0.03 17.81 -10.82
C GLU A 552 -1.37 17.40 -10.19
N ALA A 553 -1.47 17.46 -8.86
CA ALA A 553 -2.66 17.09 -8.12
C ALA A 553 -3.69 18.22 -8.05
N LEU A 554 -3.26 19.46 -7.82
CA LEU A 554 -4.14 20.64 -7.71
C LEU A 554 -4.49 21.23 -9.08
N PHE A 555 -3.63 21.08 -10.08
CA PHE A 555 -3.79 21.66 -11.42
C PHE A 555 -3.52 20.64 -12.54
N PRO A 556 -4.38 19.61 -12.69
CA PRO A 556 -4.17 18.56 -13.68
C PRO A 556 -4.24 19.09 -15.13
N GLY A 557 -3.23 18.76 -15.96
CA GLY A 557 -3.22 19.04 -17.40
C GLY A 557 -2.11 19.97 -17.92
N GLN A 558 -1.29 20.57 -17.04
CA GLN A 558 -0.16 21.43 -17.45
C GLN A 558 1.17 20.85 -16.96
N SER A 559 1.76 19.95 -17.76
CA SER A 559 3.09 19.38 -17.48
C SER A 559 4.21 20.28 -18.03
N THR A 560 5.22 20.53 -17.20
CA THR A 560 6.45 21.30 -17.51
C THR A 560 7.60 20.44 -18.04
N LYS A 561 7.33 19.27 -18.65
CA LYS A 561 8.37 18.52 -19.38
C LYS A 561 8.57 19.09 -20.78
N GLY A 562 9.80 19.52 -21.04
CA GLY A 562 10.19 20.27 -22.23
C GLY A 562 9.96 19.56 -23.58
N SER A 563 9.67 20.39 -24.58
CA SER A 563 10.04 20.23 -25.99
C SER A 563 9.67 18.89 -26.67
N SER A 564 8.44 18.81 -27.17
CA SER A 564 8.23 18.30 -28.53
C SER A 564 7.31 19.25 -29.30
N ALA A 565 7.73 19.63 -30.51
CA ALA A 565 7.11 20.66 -31.33
C ALA A 565 5.74 20.26 -31.92
N ALA A 566 5.14 19.15 -31.47
CA ALA A 566 3.86 18.63 -31.94
C ALA A 566 2.66 19.01 -31.04
N ALA A 567 2.87 19.62 -29.87
CA ALA A 567 1.82 19.99 -28.92
C ALA A 567 1.46 21.49 -28.94
N LYS A 568 1.57 22.16 -30.10
CA LYS A 568 1.17 23.58 -30.27
C LYS A 568 -0.28 23.79 -30.74
N SER A 569 -1.05 22.72 -30.97
CA SER A 569 -2.43 22.80 -31.49
C SER A 569 -3.54 22.59 -30.45
N GLN A 570 -3.21 22.39 -29.17
CA GLN A 570 -4.20 22.36 -28.08
C GLN A 570 -3.76 23.24 -26.91
N VAL A 571 -3.62 24.54 -27.18
CA VAL A 571 -3.89 25.54 -26.13
C VAL A 571 -5.41 25.61 -26.01
N GLU A 572 -5.99 24.62 -25.31
CA GLU A 572 -7.36 24.72 -24.86
C GLU A 572 -7.48 25.99 -24.03
N ARG A 573 -8.38 26.86 -24.48
CA ARG A 573 -8.78 28.11 -23.84
C ARG A 573 -8.84 27.89 -22.33
N SER A 574 -8.02 28.61 -21.58
CA SER A 574 -8.33 28.97 -20.19
C SER A 574 -9.83 29.22 -20.13
N ARG A 575 -10.58 28.52 -19.24
CA ARG A 575 -12.03 28.71 -19.02
C ARG A 575 -12.38 30.14 -19.42
N SER A 576 -12.96 30.34 -20.60
CA SER A 576 -13.27 31.67 -21.06
C SER A 576 -14.34 32.15 -20.11
N VAL A 577 -13.94 32.99 -19.16
CA VAL A 577 -14.84 33.58 -18.18
C VAL A 577 -16.00 34.16 -18.97
N ASP A 578 -17.20 33.86 -18.50
CA ASP A 578 -18.40 34.43 -19.08
C ASP A 578 -18.20 35.96 -19.17
N ASP A 579 -18.32 36.49 -20.38
CA ASP A 579 -18.07 37.91 -20.62
C ASP A 579 -18.99 38.76 -19.74
N GLU A 580 -20.19 38.27 -19.40
CA GLU A 580 -21.09 38.94 -18.46
C GLU A 580 -20.52 39.00 -17.03
N MET A 581 -20.00 37.89 -16.51
CA MET A 581 -19.38 37.82 -15.19
C MET A 581 -18.14 38.71 -15.11
N LYS A 582 -17.32 38.71 -16.16
CA LYS A 582 -16.15 39.59 -16.25
C LYS A 582 -16.55 41.07 -16.20
N ARG A 583 -17.60 41.46 -16.91
CA ARG A 583 -18.14 42.84 -16.88
C ARG A 583 -18.65 43.21 -15.49
N TYR A 584 -19.35 42.29 -14.83
CA TYR A 584 -19.83 42.46 -13.47
C TYR A 584 -18.68 42.66 -12.46
N LEU A 585 -17.65 41.82 -12.52
CA LEU A 585 -16.48 41.94 -11.64
C LEU A 585 -15.69 43.23 -11.88
N LEU A 586 -15.50 43.64 -13.15
CA LEU A 586 -14.85 44.90 -13.49
C LEU A 586 -15.64 46.12 -13.01
N ARG A 587 -16.97 46.06 -13.08
CA ARG A 587 -17.84 47.09 -12.51
C ARG A 587 -17.67 47.16 -10.99
N LEU A 588 -17.71 46.03 -10.29
CA LEU A 588 -17.48 45.99 -8.84
C LEU A 588 -16.10 46.53 -8.46
N LEU A 589 -15.06 46.20 -9.22
CA LEU A 589 -13.71 46.73 -8.99
C LEU A 589 -13.68 48.26 -9.16
N LEU A 590 -14.39 48.79 -10.16
CA LEU A 590 -14.51 50.23 -10.35
C LEU A 590 -15.26 50.89 -9.19
N GLU A 591 -16.35 50.29 -8.71
CA GLU A 591 -17.09 50.76 -7.52
C GLU A 591 -16.19 50.77 -6.27
N VAL A 592 -15.37 49.74 -6.08
CA VAL A 592 -14.40 49.65 -4.97
C VAL A 592 -13.32 50.74 -5.07
N TYR A 593 -12.75 50.97 -6.25
CA TYR A 593 -11.75 52.02 -6.43
C TYR A 593 -12.30 53.43 -6.25
N LEU A 594 -13.56 53.67 -6.63
CA LEU A 594 -14.21 54.97 -6.48
C LEU A 594 -14.74 55.22 -5.06
N GLY A 595 -15.06 54.17 -4.31
CA GLY A 595 -15.45 54.28 -2.89
C GLY A 595 -14.29 54.57 -1.94
N ASP A 596 -13.07 54.20 -2.32
CA ASP A 596 -11.84 54.54 -1.61
C ASP A 596 -11.34 55.89 -2.15
N GLU A 597 -11.75 57.01 -1.53
CA GLU A 597 -11.46 58.41 -1.95
C GLU A 597 -9.95 58.79 -1.98
N SER A 598 -9.06 57.80 -1.93
CA SER A 598 -7.63 57.92 -2.09
C SER A 598 -7.24 58.37 -3.51
N PRO A 599 -6.30 59.32 -3.67
CA PRO A 599 -5.87 59.81 -4.98
C PRO A 599 -5.29 58.68 -5.86
N ILE A 600 -4.67 57.68 -5.23
CA ILE A 600 -4.06 56.54 -5.91
C ILE A 600 -5.14 55.61 -6.48
N SER A 601 -6.23 55.42 -5.75
CA SER A 601 -7.36 54.59 -6.17
C SER A 601 -8.09 55.26 -7.34
N THR A 602 -8.17 56.60 -7.37
CA THR A 602 -8.68 57.33 -8.54
C THR A 602 -7.79 57.20 -9.78
N GLU A 603 -6.46 57.26 -9.63
CA GLU A 603 -5.54 57.07 -10.76
C GLU A 603 -5.66 55.65 -11.33
N ARG A 604 -5.76 54.64 -10.46
CA ARG A 604 -5.98 53.23 -10.83
C ARG A 604 -7.34 53.02 -11.49
N ALA A 605 -8.40 53.66 -11.00
CA ALA A 605 -9.71 53.65 -11.66
C ALA A 605 -9.61 54.21 -13.08
N GLY A 606 -8.87 55.31 -13.28
CA GLY A 606 -8.61 55.89 -14.61
C GLY A 606 -7.84 54.93 -15.52
N HIS A 607 -6.82 54.27 -15.00
CA HIS A 607 -6.05 53.27 -15.76
C HIS A 607 -6.90 52.04 -16.13
N LEU A 608 -7.73 51.56 -15.20
CA LEU A 608 -8.65 50.43 -15.43
C LEU A 608 -9.67 50.77 -16.51
N ILE A 609 -10.28 51.96 -16.45
CA ILE A 609 -11.27 52.42 -17.44
C ILE A 609 -10.63 52.50 -18.84
N ASN A 610 -9.40 53.00 -18.94
CA ASN A 610 -8.71 53.14 -20.23
C ASN A 610 -8.23 51.79 -20.80
N SER A 611 -7.76 50.87 -19.95
CA SER A 611 -7.28 49.54 -20.35
C SER A 611 -8.43 48.58 -20.69
N GLN A 612 -9.51 48.59 -19.90
CA GLN A 612 -10.66 47.68 -20.04
C GLN A 612 -11.85 48.35 -20.75
N ALA A 613 -11.61 49.37 -21.58
CA ALA A 613 -12.64 50.12 -22.29
C ALA A 613 -13.59 49.25 -23.13
N MET A 614 -13.12 48.11 -23.62
CA MET A 614 -13.92 47.18 -24.42
C MET A 614 -14.87 46.31 -23.60
N ASN A 615 -14.64 46.18 -22.30
CA ASN A 615 -15.45 45.34 -21.41
C ASN A 615 -16.43 46.18 -20.59
N LEU A 616 -16.11 47.44 -20.29
CA LEU A 616 -17.01 48.31 -19.53
C LEU A 616 -18.15 48.88 -20.41
N ASP A 617 -19.32 49.08 -19.80
CA ASP A 617 -20.44 49.76 -20.44
C ASP A 617 -20.41 51.27 -20.16
N LEU A 618 -20.61 52.08 -21.21
CA LEU A 618 -20.52 53.52 -21.15
C LEU A 618 -21.52 54.13 -20.16
N SER A 619 -22.76 53.61 -20.14
CA SER A 619 -23.82 54.15 -19.28
C SER A 619 -23.50 53.94 -17.80
N THR A 620 -23.03 52.74 -17.45
CA THR A 620 -22.66 52.39 -16.07
C THR A 620 -21.46 53.16 -15.57
N VAL A 621 -20.43 53.35 -16.41
CA VAL A 621 -19.22 54.10 -16.02
C VAL A 621 -19.54 55.58 -15.80
N LEU A 622 -20.34 56.20 -16.67
CA LEU A 622 -20.73 57.61 -16.51
C LEU A 622 -21.59 57.86 -15.26
N ALA A 623 -22.39 56.87 -14.85
CA ALA A 623 -23.17 56.96 -13.61
C ALA A 623 -22.32 56.81 -12.35
N LEU A 624 -21.21 56.08 -12.41
CA LEU A 624 -20.32 55.82 -11.28
C LEU A 624 -19.25 56.89 -11.11
N VAL A 625 -18.79 57.52 -12.20
CA VAL A 625 -17.72 58.51 -12.17
C VAL A 625 -18.16 59.82 -11.50
N PRO A 626 -17.38 60.36 -10.53
CA PRO A 626 -17.64 61.66 -9.93
C PRO A 626 -17.68 62.82 -10.93
N PRO A 627 -18.56 63.83 -10.76
CA PRO A 627 -18.70 64.94 -11.69
C PRO A 627 -17.50 65.89 -11.74
N ASN A 628 -16.59 65.82 -10.76
CA ASN A 628 -15.37 66.64 -10.66
C ASN A 628 -14.16 66.03 -11.40
N TRP A 629 -14.33 64.93 -12.14
CA TRP A 629 -13.20 64.24 -12.77
C TRP A 629 -12.76 64.90 -14.09
N PRO A 630 -11.45 65.02 -14.35
CA PRO A 630 -10.95 65.70 -15.54
C PRO A 630 -11.23 64.88 -16.81
N LEU A 631 -11.92 65.50 -17.78
CA LEU A 631 -12.28 64.90 -19.07
C LEU A 631 -11.09 64.25 -19.82
N PRO A 632 -9.85 64.80 -19.80
CA PRO A 632 -8.70 64.16 -20.46
C PRO A 632 -8.43 62.72 -19.99
N SER A 633 -8.65 62.41 -18.72
CA SER A 633 -8.42 61.07 -18.15
C SER A 633 -9.41 60.02 -18.69
N LEU A 634 -10.59 60.46 -19.13
CA LEU A 634 -11.64 59.63 -19.71
C LEU A 634 -11.64 59.63 -21.25
N SER A 635 -10.90 60.55 -21.88
CA SER A 635 -10.95 60.78 -23.32
C SER A 635 -10.66 59.53 -24.15
N SER A 636 -9.70 58.70 -23.71
CA SER A 636 -9.31 57.48 -24.41
C SER A 636 -10.40 56.41 -24.31
N PHE A 637 -11.04 56.27 -23.14
CA PHE A 637 -12.19 55.41 -22.92
C PHE A 637 -13.38 55.86 -23.76
N LEU A 638 -13.80 57.12 -23.65
CA LEU A 638 -14.95 57.67 -24.39
C LEU A 638 -14.76 57.48 -25.90
N THR A 639 -13.57 57.77 -26.43
CA THR A 639 -13.26 57.58 -27.85
C THR A 639 -13.40 56.11 -28.26
N ARG A 640 -12.86 55.18 -27.48
CA ARG A 640 -12.95 53.73 -27.75
C ARG A 640 -14.39 53.22 -27.64
N SER A 641 -15.12 53.63 -26.60
CA SER A 641 -16.51 53.26 -26.35
C SER A 641 -17.45 53.77 -27.43
N PHE A 642 -17.34 55.05 -27.84
CA PHE A 642 -18.14 55.60 -28.93
C PHE A 642 -17.82 54.94 -30.28
N ARG A 643 -16.55 54.64 -30.56
CA ARG A 643 -16.17 53.88 -31.76
C ARG A 643 -16.77 52.48 -31.74
N ARG A 644 -16.74 51.78 -30.59
CA ARG A 644 -17.36 50.46 -30.41
C ARG A 644 -18.84 50.51 -30.68
N ILE A 645 -19.58 51.43 -30.05
CA ILE A 645 -21.03 51.58 -30.23
C ILE A 645 -21.36 51.89 -31.70
N LYS A 646 -20.62 52.80 -32.35
CA LYS A 646 -20.81 53.12 -33.77
C LYS A 646 -20.50 51.93 -34.68
N HIS A 647 -19.48 51.15 -34.34
CA HIS A 647 -19.11 49.95 -35.09
C HIS A 647 -20.19 48.87 -34.96
N GLN A 648 -20.64 48.56 -33.74
CA GLN A 648 -21.74 47.61 -33.48
C GLN A 648 -23.02 48.03 -34.20
N LYS A 649 -23.36 49.33 -34.22
CA LYS A 649 -24.51 49.83 -34.98
C LYS A 649 -24.37 49.55 -36.47
N ARG A 650 -23.20 49.86 -37.06
CA ARG A 650 -22.94 49.63 -38.50
C ARG A 650 -22.91 48.15 -38.86
N GLU A 651 -22.30 47.32 -38.01
CA GLU A 651 -22.29 45.87 -38.18
C GLU A 651 -23.72 45.30 -38.09
N GLY A 652 -24.53 45.80 -37.16
CA GLY A 652 -25.97 45.52 -37.08
C GLY A 652 -26.74 45.95 -38.33
N GLU A 653 -26.44 47.12 -38.90
CA GLU A 653 -27.03 47.57 -40.17
C GLU A 653 -26.61 46.68 -41.36
N ILE A 654 -25.35 46.27 -41.43
CA ILE A 654 -24.84 45.37 -42.48
C ILE A 654 -25.51 44.00 -42.36
N THR A 655 -25.51 43.40 -41.18
CA THR A 655 -26.14 42.09 -40.94
C THR A 655 -27.65 42.14 -41.19
N LYS A 656 -28.33 43.22 -40.80
CA LYS A 656 -29.74 43.47 -41.15
C LYS A 656 -29.93 43.55 -42.67
N ASN A 657 -29.07 44.25 -43.39
CA ASN A 657 -29.19 44.38 -44.85
C ASN A 657 -28.87 43.07 -45.58
N ILE A 658 -27.88 42.31 -45.12
CA ILE A 658 -27.54 40.99 -45.67
C ILE A 658 -28.69 40.00 -45.42
N SER A 659 -29.19 39.93 -44.19
CA SER A 659 -30.34 39.07 -43.86
C SER A 659 -31.59 39.51 -44.64
N SER A 660 -31.83 40.80 -44.82
CA SER A 660 -32.89 41.30 -45.70
C SER A 660 -32.70 40.87 -47.15
N GLY A 661 -31.47 40.86 -47.66
CA GLY A 661 -31.15 40.39 -49.02
C GLY A 661 -31.32 38.88 -49.17
N GLN A 662 -30.83 38.09 -48.21
CA GLN A 662 -31.03 36.64 -48.15
C GLN A 662 -32.51 36.28 -48.07
N ASN A 663 -33.28 36.98 -47.23
CA ASN A 663 -34.73 36.82 -47.16
C ASN A 663 -35.41 37.16 -48.48
N LEU A 664 -34.90 38.14 -49.24
CA LEU A 664 -35.43 38.51 -50.54
C LEU A 664 -35.13 37.46 -51.61
N VAL A 665 -33.92 36.86 -51.60
CA VAL A 665 -33.55 35.74 -52.48
C VAL A 665 -34.40 34.50 -52.18
N ILE A 666 -34.59 34.18 -50.90
CA ILE A 666 -35.48 33.09 -50.49
C ILE A 666 -36.90 33.40 -50.96
N LYS A 667 -37.40 34.64 -50.73
CA LYS A 667 -38.73 35.06 -51.18
C LYS A 667 -38.91 34.87 -52.69
N ASP A 668 -37.94 35.27 -53.50
CA ASP A 668 -37.97 35.12 -54.96
C ASP A 668 -37.94 33.65 -55.41
N THR A 669 -37.05 32.84 -54.81
CA THR A 669 -36.98 31.39 -55.07
C THR A 669 -38.27 30.67 -54.67
N THR A 670 -38.89 31.09 -53.57
CA THR A 670 -40.17 30.55 -53.11
C THR A 670 -41.37 31.12 -53.88
N TYR A 671 -41.21 32.21 -54.63
CA TYR A 671 -42.33 32.86 -55.31
C TYR A 671 -42.93 31.99 -56.42
N GLU A 672 -42.11 31.35 -57.25
CA GLU A 672 -42.61 30.44 -58.29
C GLU A 672 -43.41 29.26 -57.72
N PRO A 673 -42.90 28.46 -56.76
CA PRO A 673 -43.68 27.37 -56.19
C PRO A 673 -44.90 27.85 -55.40
N ILE A 674 -44.83 28.99 -54.70
CA ILE A 674 -46.02 29.58 -54.04
C ILE A 674 -47.06 30.04 -55.08
N ARG A 675 -46.62 30.59 -56.21
CA ARG A 675 -47.51 31.00 -57.30
C ARG A 675 -48.14 29.79 -57.99
N GLU A 676 -47.38 28.72 -58.21
CA GLU A 676 -47.89 27.45 -58.76
C GLU A 676 -48.87 26.75 -57.81
N ALA A 677 -48.64 26.83 -56.50
CA ALA A 677 -49.58 26.35 -55.49
C ALA A 677 -50.91 27.14 -55.49
N GLY A 678 -50.96 28.30 -56.16
CA GLY A 678 -52.12 29.17 -56.25
C GLY A 678 -52.38 29.98 -54.97
N ALA A 679 -53.15 31.05 -55.10
CA ALA A 679 -53.68 31.74 -53.92
C ALA A 679 -54.95 31.02 -53.44
N LEU A 680 -55.05 30.73 -52.14
CA LEU A 680 -56.37 30.57 -51.53
C LEU A 680 -57.04 31.94 -51.54
N VAL A 681 -57.90 32.17 -52.54
CA VAL A 681 -58.83 33.28 -52.52
C VAL A 681 -59.88 32.92 -51.48
N GLU A 682 -59.76 33.45 -50.27
CA GLU A 682 -60.94 33.60 -49.41
C GLU A 682 -61.84 34.62 -50.10
N GLU A 683 -62.82 34.13 -50.87
CA GLU A 683 -63.93 34.98 -51.30
C GLU A 683 -64.59 35.55 -50.03
N GLU A 684 -64.84 36.86 -50.00
CA GLU A 684 -65.64 37.47 -48.94
C GLU A 684 -66.94 36.68 -48.81
N VAL A 685 -67.07 35.91 -47.73
CA VAL A 685 -68.36 35.41 -47.31
C VAL A 685 -69.20 36.66 -47.09
N GLN A 686 -70.20 36.86 -47.96
CA GLN A 686 -71.37 37.68 -47.66
C GLN A 686 -71.97 37.14 -46.37
N SER A 687 -71.44 37.61 -45.25
CA SER A 687 -72.01 37.46 -43.94
C SER A 687 -73.04 38.57 -43.83
N ASP A 688 -74.26 38.24 -44.26
CA ASP A 688 -75.47 38.88 -43.74
C ASP A 688 -75.55 38.59 -42.24
N THR A 689 -74.71 39.28 -41.46
CA THR A 689 -74.88 39.61 -40.06
C THR A 689 -73.74 40.53 -39.67
N GLU A 690 -74.08 41.81 -39.45
CA GLU A 690 -73.28 42.79 -38.71
C GLU A 690 -72.61 42.13 -37.48
N TYR A 691 -71.31 42.34 -37.27
CA TYR A 691 -70.77 42.94 -36.05
C TYR A 691 -69.27 43.23 -36.24
N SER A 692 -68.94 44.51 -36.12
CA SER A 692 -67.61 45.10 -36.15
C SER A 692 -66.65 44.48 -35.13
N ALA A 693 -65.45 44.08 -35.56
CA ALA A 693 -64.31 43.94 -34.66
C ALA A 693 -63.03 44.42 -35.35
N GLU A 694 -62.59 45.60 -34.89
CA GLU A 694 -61.34 46.29 -35.18
C GLU A 694 -60.13 45.37 -34.90
N TYR A 695 -59.29 45.09 -35.90
CA TYR A 695 -58.06 44.31 -35.73
C TYR A 695 -56.86 45.24 -35.46
N ASP A 696 -56.26 45.08 -34.28
CA ASP A 696 -55.10 45.81 -33.76
C ASP A 696 -53.79 45.01 -34.01
N GLU A 697 -52.88 45.55 -34.82
CA GLU A 697 -51.66 44.89 -35.35
C GLU A 697 -50.55 44.59 -34.32
N LYS A 698 -50.81 44.63 -33.00
CA LYS A 698 -49.74 44.59 -31.98
C LYS A 698 -49.60 43.32 -31.13
N LYS A 699 -50.13 42.17 -31.56
CA LYS A 699 -49.80 40.88 -30.92
C LYS A 699 -49.36 39.84 -31.94
N GLY A 700 -48.09 39.41 -31.81
CA GLY A 700 -47.51 38.32 -32.60
C GLY A 700 -48.29 37.02 -32.42
N GLY A 701 -48.92 36.57 -33.51
CA GLY A 701 -49.57 35.27 -33.61
C GLY A 701 -48.52 34.16 -33.78
N ALA A 702 -48.77 33.03 -33.12
CA ALA A 702 -48.00 31.79 -33.26
C ALA A 702 -48.00 31.31 -34.72
N PRO A 703 -46.93 30.64 -35.20
CA PRO A 703 -46.85 30.20 -36.59
C PRO A 703 -47.87 29.07 -36.87
N PRO A 704 -48.65 29.14 -37.96
CA PRO A 704 -49.46 28.00 -38.41
C PRO A 704 -48.56 26.87 -38.91
N GLY A 705 -49.00 25.63 -38.66
CA GLY A 705 -48.25 24.41 -38.90
C GLY A 705 -47.78 24.22 -40.34
N VAL A 706 -46.52 23.83 -40.49
CA VAL A 706 -45.90 23.43 -41.75
C VAL A 706 -46.51 22.09 -42.17
N VAL A 707 -47.13 22.04 -43.35
CA VAL A 707 -47.60 20.80 -43.99
C VAL A 707 -46.53 20.36 -44.99
N GLU A 708 -45.89 19.23 -44.71
CA GLU A 708 -44.95 18.55 -45.61
C GLU A 708 -45.71 17.81 -46.73
N ILE A 709 -45.31 18.02 -47.99
CA ILE A 709 -45.86 17.31 -49.15
C ILE A 709 -44.83 16.26 -49.60
N TYR A 710 -45.22 14.97 -49.56
CA TYR A 710 -44.46 13.85 -50.13
C TYR A 710 -45.07 13.41 -51.48
N PRO A 711 -44.26 13.05 -52.48
CA PRO A 711 -44.76 12.45 -53.72
C PRO A 711 -44.82 10.91 -53.63
N GLU A 712 -46.01 10.32 -53.77
CA GLU A 712 -46.21 8.90 -54.13
C GLU A 712 -46.13 8.76 -55.67
N GLY A 713 -45.55 7.76 -56.33
CA GLY A 713 -44.84 6.52 -56.00
C GLY A 713 -44.75 5.67 -57.29
N ASN A 714 -43.70 4.86 -57.48
CA ASN A 714 -43.83 3.39 -57.66
C ASN A 714 -42.47 2.66 -57.81
N ALA A 715 -42.27 1.65 -56.97
CA ALA A 715 -41.46 0.42 -57.06
C ALA A 715 -39.99 0.50 -57.55
N GLY A 716 -38.96 -0.01 -56.86
CA GLY A 716 -38.81 -0.80 -55.63
C GLY A 716 -37.38 -1.36 -55.61
N GLY A 717 -36.71 -1.41 -54.45
CA GLY A 717 -35.38 -2.01 -54.33
C GLY A 717 -34.48 -1.45 -53.22
N ASP A 718 -34.79 -1.84 -51.98
CA ASP A 718 -33.94 -2.09 -50.81
C ASP A 718 -32.59 -1.37 -50.54
N ILE A 719 -32.61 -0.68 -49.39
CA ILE A 719 -31.69 -0.78 -48.23
C ILE A 719 -30.36 0.04 -48.23
N THR A 720 -30.35 0.98 -47.28
CA THR A 720 -29.22 1.55 -46.49
C THR A 720 -28.28 2.56 -47.14
N GLY A 721 -28.33 3.79 -46.61
CA GLY A 721 -27.35 4.83 -46.86
C GLY A 721 -27.68 6.15 -46.16
N SER A 722 -27.45 6.18 -44.85
CA SER A 722 -27.42 7.36 -43.99
C SER A 722 -26.73 8.58 -44.63
N LEU A 723 -27.43 9.72 -44.74
CA LEU A 723 -26.81 11.04 -44.88
C LEU A 723 -27.54 12.09 -44.03
N LEU A 724 -27.13 12.12 -42.76
CA LEU A 724 -27.09 13.32 -41.93
C LEU A 724 -26.05 14.29 -42.51
N PHE A 725 -26.46 15.51 -42.85
CA PHE A 725 -25.55 16.64 -42.89
C PHE A 725 -25.67 17.42 -41.57
N SER A 726 -24.60 17.38 -40.77
CA SER A 726 -24.31 18.40 -39.77
C SER A 726 -23.20 19.28 -40.31
N GLU A 727 -23.44 20.58 -40.32
CA GLU A 727 -22.43 21.62 -40.50
C GLU A 727 -21.26 21.43 -39.52
N LYS A 728 -20.03 21.42 -40.04
CA LYS A 728 -19.01 22.40 -39.67
C LYS A 728 -17.79 22.31 -40.59
N ALA A 729 -17.44 23.47 -41.13
CA ALA A 729 -16.38 23.66 -42.09
C ALA A 729 -14.96 23.70 -41.46
N ALA A 730 -14.02 23.22 -42.27
CA ALA A 730 -12.71 23.80 -42.60
C ALA A 730 -11.58 23.86 -41.55
N ALA A 731 -10.60 22.98 -41.76
CA ALA A 731 -9.13 23.18 -41.86
C ALA A 731 -8.46 21.85 -41.49
N GLY A 732 -7.50 21.24 -42.18
CA GLY A 732 -6.59 21.65 -43.24
C GLY A 732 -5.33 20.78 -43.08
N ALA A 733 -4.74 20.42 -44.21
CA ALA A 733 -3.40 19.84 -44.42
C ALA A 733 -3.19 18.33 -44.25
N GLY A 734 -2.47 17.77 -45.24
CA GLY A 734 -1.49 16.73 -44.98
C GLY A 734 -1.47 15.58 -45.99
N ASP A 735 -1.35 15.89 -47.28
CA ASP A 735 -1.01 14.87 -48.27
C ASP A 735 0.49 14.58 -48.18
N GLY A 736 0.81 13.31 -48.04
CA GLY A 736 2.15 12.77 -47.81
C GLY A 736 2.19 11.38 -48.41
N ASP A 737 2.14 11.33 -49.74
CA ASP A 737 2.30 10.11 -50.50
C ASP A 737 3.79 9.84 -50.81
N SER A 738 4.20 8.62 -50.51
CA SER A 738 5.53 8.08 -50.70
C SER A 738 5.49 7.12 -51.88
N GLY A 739 6.18 7.46 -52.96
CA GLY A 739 6.32 6.57 -54.12
C GLY A 739 7.44 7.01 -55.06
N ARG A 740 8.66 6.54 -54.75
CA ARG A 740 9.83 6.54 -55.65
C ARG A 740 9.51 5.81 -56.96
N GLU A 741 9.94 6.35 -58.10
CA GLU A 741 11.10 5.84 -58.88
C GLU A 741 11.29 6.62 -60.20
N ASP A 742 12.52 7.10 -60.38
CA ASP A 742 13.36 7.19 -61.57
C ASP A 742 12.73 7.46 -62.97
N LEU A 743 13.24 8.50 -63.65
CA LEU A 743 14.09 8.35 -64.85
C LEU A 743 14.38 9.71 -65.52
N ARG A 744 15.71 9.97 -65.62
CA ARG A 744 16.45 10.87 -66.54
C ARG A 744 16.50 12.37 -66.28
#